data_AF-A0A9P7JDV0-F1
#
_entry.id   AF-A0A9P7JDV0-F1
#
_cell.length_a   1.000
_cell.length_b   1.000
_cell.length_c   1.000
_cell.angle_alpha   90.00
_cell.angle_beta   90.00
_cell.angle_gamma   90.00
#
_symmetry.space_group_name_H-M   'P 1'
#
loop_
_entity.id
_entity.type
_entity.pdbx_description
1 polymer ?
#
loop_
_entity_poly.entity_id
_entity_poly.type
_entity_poly.pdbx_seq_one_letter_code
_entity_poly.pdbx_strand_id
1 'polypeptide(L)'
;MGEGKSYVIVPLAAAALFDGHRLVRVIVLKSLSVQVFQLLVERLSGLAQRRIFYIPFSRALSTDSSKVQMYRDLMQEYMDAKGILVVQPDYILSFHLMAVDRQLSPKNHTAQNMLQAQLWLDDHTRDILDESDEILHVRYQLVYTVGLQISLQSHPERWTTTQQVLSLVAKHAARLMNEFHSRSEVSIREHGGFPFVRVLHPTVGEALVQWIVDDVIDGALENISFDQASLQVKQAIHQFIATEKMSDRSINLVEDRYRHTTAWPGLLILRGLLAYGILVYALKERRWRVDYGLALKRTMLAVPFRAKDMPSLRAEFGHPDVAITLTCISYYYAGLTHEQLMLCFELLLKQDNPTLEYESWVLGLPSVPESLHHLSGINTESAEQLRDLQELFACNKAVIDFYLSRVVFPKEAKAFPKKLTCSGWDLAQEKRHLTTGFSGTNDNRCLLPSSIIQHDLDYQRSTNARVLAFLLRPENNYYTCIPPGQKVSHFINALIAQTPEVRVLLDVGAQMLELKNQELAETWLRVKRDAQAAVFVNDDDEIVVVSRNGTVEPLVSSPFAQQLDQCVIYLDDAHTRGTDVKLPSGFRAAVTLGPKVTKDRLTQGCMRMRKLGNGHSVMFFAPTEVDRGIRSATQTLHSFKPCPALSTLLLYFMSAISGRKLF
;
A
#
# COMPACT_ATOMS: atom_id res chain seq x y z
N MET A 1 6.00 25.14 -2.36
CA MET A 1 5.23 24.08 -3.08
C MET A 1 4.27 24.73 -4.07
N GLY A 2 4.19 24.21 -5.30
CA GLY A 2 3.09 24.54 -6.20
C GLY A 2 3.28 25.72 -7.17
N GLU A 3 4.46 26.33 -7.24
CA GLU A 3 4.78 27.47 -8.13
C GLU A 3 5.25 27.05 -9.54
N GLY A 4 4.99 25.81 -9.95
CA GLY A 4 5.34 25.33 -11.29
C GLY A 4 6.73 24.67 -11.42
N LYS A 5 7.20 23.90 -10.42
CA LYS A 5 8.47 23.17 -10.51
C LYS A 5 8.54 22.26 -11.75
N SER A 6 7.61 21.31 -11.83
CA SER A 6 7.48 20.39 -12.97
C SER A 6 7.09 21.13 -14.25
N TYR A 7 6.32 22.21 -14.13
CA TYR A 7 5.77 22.97 -15.27
C TYR A 7 6.76 23.94 -15.94
N VAL A 8 7.71 24.48 -15.18
CA VAL A 8 8.60 25.58 -15.61
C VAL A 8 10.06 25.18 -15.46
N ILE A 9 10.48 24.77 -14.27
CA ILE A 9 11.89 24.52 -13.95
C ILE A 9 12.40 23.30 -14.71
N VAL A 10 11.67 22.19 -14.69
CA VAL A 10 12.09 20.94 -15.37
C VAL A 10 12.23 21.14 -16.88
N PRO A 11 11.26 21.72 -17.61
CA PRO A 11 11.42 22.02 -19.03
C PRO A 11 12.59 22.96 -19.34
N LEU A 12 12.78 24.02 -18.55
CA LEU A 12 13.90 24.96 -18.71
C LEU A 12 15.25 24.27 -18.50
N ALA A 13 15.39 23.51 -17.42
CA ALA A 13 16.61 22.77 -17.12
C ALA A 13 16.90 21.73 -18.22
N ALA A 14 15.89 20.97 -18.66
CA ALA A 14 16.05 19.98 -19.71
C ALA A 14 16.46 20.61 -21.05
N ALA A 15 15.89 21.76 -21.40
CA ALA A 15 16.25 22.49 -22.61
C ALA A 15 17.66 23.08 -22.56
N ALA A 16 18.11 23.56 -21.38
CA ALA A 16 19.41 24.20 -21.19
C ALA A 16 20.58 23.21 -21.04
N LEU A 17 20.33 22.04 -20.45
CA LEU A 17 21.37 21.02 -20.20
C LEU A 17 21.78 20.23 -21.44
N PHE A 18 21.09 20.45 -22.56
CA PHE A 18 21.40 19.79 -23.82
C PHE A 18 22.59 20.46 -24.53
N ASP A 19 23.64 19.69 -24.84
CA ASP A 19 24.82 20.17 -25.56
C ASP A 19 25.20 19.35 -26.81
N GLY A 20 24.41 18.32 -27.18
CA GLY A 20 24.74 17.42 -28.31
C GLY A 20 25.67 16.27 -27.95
N HIS A 21 26.21 16.27 -26.74
CA HIS A 21 27.15 15.26 -26.26
C HIS A 21 26.62 14.45 -25.09
N ARG A 22 25.46 14.83 -24.54
CA ARG A 22 24.82 14.21 -23.38
C ARG A 22 23.36 13.91 -23.64
N LEU A 23 22.93 12.71 -23.27
CA LEU A 23 21.52 12.33 -23.24
C LEU A 23 20.87 12.86 -21.97
N VAL A 24 20.00 13.86 -22.11
CA VAL A 24 19.23 14.42 -20.99
C VAL A 24 18.09 13.46 -20.64
N ARG A 25 18.05 13.01 -19.38
CA ARG A 25 16.99 12.14 -18.86
C ARG A 25 16.20 12.86 -17.79
N VAL A 26 14.88 12.94 -17.97
CA VAL A 26 13.95 13.44 -16.96
C VAL A 26 13.34 12.25 -16.24
N ILE A 27 13.81 12.02 -15.01
CA ILE A 27 13.39 10.92 -14.14
C ILE A 27 12.16 11.36 -13.36
N VAL A 28 11.06 10.62 -13.53
CA VAL A 28 9.75 10.97 -12.95
C VAL A 28 9.08 9.78 -12.28
N LEU A 29 8.25 10.06 -11.28
CA LEU A 29 7.36 9.07 -10.69
C LEU A 29 6.36 8.55 -11.72
N LYS A 30 5.91 7.29 -11.57
CA LYS A 30 4.97 6.66 -12.50
C LYS A 30 3.70 7.48 -12.71
N SER A 31 3.06 7.92 -11.62
CA SER A 31 1.83 8.73 -11.63
C SER A 31 1.97 10.07 -12.35
N LEU A 32 3.21 10.56 -12.54
CA LEU A 32 3.50 11.81 -13.22
C LEU A 32 3.98 11.63 -14.66
N SER A 33 4.29 10.39 -15.06
CA SER A 33 5.01 10.13 -16.31
C SER A 33 4.24 10.56 -17.56
N VAL A 34 2.93 10.32 -17.61
CA VAL A 34 2.06 10.75 -18.74
C VAL A 34 1.96 12.27 -18.78
N GLN A 35 1.68 12.90 -17.64
CA GLN A 35 1.53 14.35 -17.53
C GLN A 35 2.83 15.09 -17.89
N VAL A 36 3.98 14.64 -17.37
CA VAL A 36 5.28 15.27 -17.66
C VAL A 36 5.68 15.05 -19.11
N PHE A 37 5.39 13.88 -19.69
CA PHE A 37 5.63 13.63 -21.11
C PHE A 37 4.85 14.61 -21.98
N GLN A 38 3.54 14.71 -21.78
CA GLN A 38 2.67 15.64 -22.54
C GLN A 38 3.11 17.10 -22.36
N LEU A 39 3.45 17.49 -21.13
CA LEU A 39 3.95 18.82 -20.82
C LEU A 39 5.26 19.13 -21.57
N LEU A 40 6.23 18.23 -21.55
CA LEU A 40 7.50 18.44 -22.25
C LEU A 40 7.28 18.49 -23.77
N VAL A 41 6.36 17.69 -24.30
CA VAL A 41 5.96 17.77 -25.71
C VAL A 41 5.39 19.16 -26.00
N GLU A 42 4.39 19.62 -25.26
CA GLU A 42 3.78 20.94 -25.45
C GLU A 42 4.82 22.07 -25.39
N ARG A 43 5.75 22.00 -24.44
CA ARG A 43 6.68 23.09 -24.15
C ARG A 43 7.92 23.11 -25.02
N LEU A 44 8.43 21.95 -25.40
CA LEU A 44 9.76 21.83 -26.01
C LEU A 44 9.74 21.32 -27.46
N SER A 45 8.65 20.70 -27.93
CA SER A 45 8.59 20.20 -29.32
C SER A 45 8.35 21.29 -30.37
N GLY A 46 7.82 22.45 -29.97
CA GLY A 46 7.58 23.61 -30.84
C GLY A 46 8.86 24.38 -31.18
N LEU A 47 8.92 25.65 -30.77
CA LEU A 47 10.06 26.55 -31.10
C LEU A 47 11.42 26.04 -30.63
N ALA A 48 11.47 25.29 -29.52
CA ALA A 48 12.72 24.71 -29.01
C ALA A 48 13.17 23.47 -29.81
N GLN A 49 12.33 22.92 -30.69
CA GLN A 49 12.59 21.77 -31.58
C GLN A 49 13.24 20.58 -30.88
N ARG A 50 12.78 20.24 -29.67
CA ARG A 50 13.26 19.07 -28.93
C ARG A 50 12.32 17.89 -29.11
N ARG A 51 12.88 16.74 -29.49
CA ARG A 51 12.14 15.48 -29.53
C ARG A 51 12.04 14.90 -28.12
N ILE A 52 10.84 14.52 -27.71
CA ILE A 52 10.60 13.90 -26.40
C ILE A 52 10.40 12.41 -26.62
N PHE A 53 11.22 11.60 -25.96
CA PHE A 53 11.20 10.14 -26.06
C PHE A 53 10.73 9.52 -24.75
N TYR A 54 10.13 8.34 -24.84
CA TYR A 54 9.74 7.52 -23.69
C TYR A 54 9.98 6.05 -24.06
N ILE A 55 10.89 5.38 -23.35
CA ILE A 55 11.14 3.94 -23.50
C ILE A 55 10.92 3.24 -22.16
N PRO A 56 9.97 2.28 -22.08
CA PRO A 56 9.88 1.39 -20.94
C PRO A 56 10.98 0.31 -20.99
N PHE A 57 11.58 0.00 -19.84
CA PHE A 57 12.54 -1.10 -19.71
C PHE A 57 12.20 -2.00 -18.52
N SER A 58 12.37 -3.31 -18.65
CA SER A 58 12.10 -4.24 -17.55
C SER A 58 12.87 -5.55 -17.67
N ARG A 59 13.01 -6.25 -16.54
CA ARG A 59 13.62 -7.59 -16.47
C ARG A 59 12.99 -8.61 -17.42
N ALA A 60 11.69 -8.47 -17.71
CA ALA A 60 10.95 -9.39 -18.57
C ALA A 60 11.39 -9.34 -20.04
N LEU A 61 12.11 -8.29 -20.44
CA LEU A 61 12.69 -8.21 -21.77
C LEU A 61 13.81 -9.26 -21.88
N SER A 62 13.60 -10.26 -22.73
CA SER A 62 14.67 -11.22 -23.08
C SER A 62 15.80 -10.45 -23.74
N THR A 63 16.90 -10.27 -23.01
CA THR A 63 18.07 -9.50 -23.42
C THR A 63 19.13 -10.46 -23.94
N ASP A 64 19.24 -10.52 -25.26
CA ASP A 64 20.41 -11.05 -25.95
C ASP A 64 21.37 -9.91 -26.29
N SER A 65 22.55 -10.26 -26.78
CA SER A 65 23.59 -9.29 -27.15
C SER A 65 23.12 -8.29 -28.20
N SER A 66 22.28 -8.70 -29.17
CA SER A 66 21.74 -7.81 -30.19
C SER A 66 20.77 -6.77 -29.64
N LYS A 67 19.90 -7.14 -28.70
CA LYS A 67 18.94 -6.21 -28.08
C LYS A 67 19.63 -5.22 -27.14
N VAL A 68 20.70 -5.65 -26.48
CA VAL A 68 21.53 -4.73 -25.67
C VAL A 68 22.20 -3.71 -26.58
N GLN A 69 22.71 -4.14 -27.73
CA GLN A 69 23.28 -3.23 -28.73
C GLN A 69 22.21 -2.28 -29.28
N MET A 70 21.04 -2.79 -29.68
CA MET A 70 19.90 -1.98 -30.12
C MET A 70 19.47 -0.95 -29.07
N TYR A 71 19.42 -1.33 -27.79
CA TYR A 71 19.12 -0.39 -26.71
C TYR A 71 20.15 0.73 -26.63
N ARG A 72 21.45 0.39 -26.72
CA ARG A 72 22.52 1.39 -26.76
C ARG A 72 22.40 2.29 -27.99
N ASP A 73 22.15 1.72 -29.16
CA ASP A 73 22.02 2.46 -30.42
C ASP A 73 20.83 3.43 -30.37
N LEU A 74 19.71 3.04 -29.76
CA LEU A 74 18.57 3.93 -29.52
C LEU A 74 18.93 5.09 -28.58
N MET A 75 19.65 4.83 -27.50
CA MET A 75 20.09 5.89 -26.58
C MET A 75 21.05 6.87 -27.27
N GLN A 76 21.93 6.37 -28.14
CA GLN A 76 22.80 7.18 -28.99
C GLN A 76 21.98 8.01 -30.00
N GLU A 77 21.03 7.39 -30.70
CA GLU A 77 20.14 8.09 -31.65
C GLU A 77 19.38 9.22 -30.95
N TYR A 78 18.89 8.99 -29.73
CA TYR A 78 18.17 10.01 -28.96
C TYR A 78 19.07 11.18 -28.58
N MET A 79 20.33 10.89 -28.26
CA MET A 79 21.34 11.91 -28.00
C MET A 79 21.63 12.73 -29.26
N ASP A 80 21.85 12.06 -30.40
CA ASP A 80 22.16 12.68 -31.69
C ASP A 80 20.99 13.52 -32.22
N ALA A 81 19.76 13.05 -32.03
CA ALA A 81 18.52 13.73 -32.39
C ALA A 81 18.18 14.91 -31.45
N LYS A 82 19.07 15.23 -30.52
CA LYS A 82 18.91 16.27 -29.53
C LYS A 82 17.68 16.11 -28.62
N GLY A 83 17.38 14.86 -28.31
CA GLY A 83 16.18 14.46 -27.60
C GLY A 83 16.29 14.53 -26.09
N ILE A 84 15.12 14.51 -25.46
CA ILE A 84 14.95 14.37 -24.02
C ILE A 84 14.23 13.06 -23.75
N LEU A 85 14.82 12.22 -22.91
CA LEU A 85 14.23 10.93 -22.54
C LEU A 85 13.48 11.07 -21.20
N VAL A 86 12.16 10.88 -21.22
CA VAL A 86 11.38 10.70 -20.00
C VAL A 86 11.51 9.25 -19.57
N VAL A 87 11.93 9.03 -18.32
CA VAL A 87 12.25 7.69 -17.81
C VAL A 87 11.77 7.53 -16.37
N GLN A 88 11.42 6.30 -15.99
CA GLN A 88 11.04 5.97 -14.62
C GLN A 88 12.25 5.37 -13.87
N PRO A 89 12.36 5.59 -12.53
CA PRO A 89 13.37 4.98 -11.67
C PRO A 89 13.58 3.47 -11.91
N ASP A 90 12.48 2.72 -11.96
CA ASP A 90 12.46 1.25 -12.14
C ASP A 90 13.19 0.81 -13.41
N TYR A 91 13.18 1.62 -14.47
CA TYR A 91 13.75 1.26 -15.77
C TYR A 91 15.28 1.32 -15.73
N ILE A 92 15.83 2.39 -15.14
CA ILE A 92 17.29 2.57 -14.95
C ILE A 92 17.83 1.48 -14.02
N LEU A 93 17.18 1.32 -12.88
CA LEU A 93 17.59 0.36 -11.85
C LEU A 93 17.45 -1.09 -12.30
N SER A 94 16.44 -1.39 -13.13
CA SER A 94 16.31 -2.70 -13.76
C SER A 94 17.48 -2.99 -14.70
N PHE A 95 17.86 -2.04 -15.56
CA PHE A 95 19.00 -2.24 -16.46
C PHE A 95 20.30 -2.48 -15.67
N HIS A 96 20.52 -1.69 -14.61
CA HIS A 96 21.68 -1.84 -13.73
C HIS A 96 21.73 -3.23 -13.06
N LEU A 97 20.64 -3.67 -12.40
CA LEU A 97 20.60 -4.99 -11.77
C LEU A 97 20.73 -6.13 -12.78
N MET A 98 20.16 -6.00 -13.97
CA MET A 98 20.35 -6.99 -15.03
C MET A 98 21.81 -7.09 -15.44
N ALA A 99 22.54 -5.96 -15.57
CA ALA A 99 23.96 -5.98 -15.89
C ALA A 99 24.75 -6.76 -14.83
N VAL A 100 24.48 -6.53 -13.54
CA VAL A 100 25.10 -7.28 -12.43
C VAL A 100 24.72 -8.76 -12.44
N ASP A 101 23.44 -9.09 -12.57
CA ASP A 101 22.94 -10.47 -12.61
C ASP A 101 23.59 -11.30 -13.73
N ARG A 102 23.75 -10.70 -14.91
CA ARG A 102 24.41 -11.33 -16.06
C ARG A 102 25.90 -11.57 -15.83
N GLN A 103 26.59 -10.69 -15.11
CA GLN A 103 28.01 -10.86 -14.75
C GLN A 103 28.22 -11.99 -13.74
N LEU A 104 27.25 -12.23 -12.85
CA LEU A 104 27.29 -13.32 -11.88
C LEU A 104 27.00 -14.70 -12.49
N SER A 105 26.49 -14.74 -13.73
CA SER A 105 26.17 -15.98 -14.45
C SER A 105 27.36 -16.44 -15.30
N PRO A 106 27.87 -17.68 -15.14
CA PRO A 106 29.01 -18.15 -15.91
C PRO A 106 28.66 -18.29 -17.40
N LYS A 107 29.53 -17.75 -18.28
CA LYS A 107 29.49 -17.85 -19.76
C LYS A 107 28.38 -17.05 -20.46
N ASN A 108 28.40 -15.72 -20.36
CA ASN A 108 27.49 -14.89 -21.15
C ASN A 108 28.20 -13.72 -21.83
N HIS A 109 28.42 -13.82 -23.16
CA HIS A 109 28.91 -12.70 -23.98
C HIS A 109 28.03 -11.44 -23.85
N THR A 110 26.74 -11.61 -23.54
CA THR A 110 25.81 -10.51 -23.27
C THR A 110 26.17 -9.72 -22.02
N ALA A 111 26.83 -10.34 -21.03
CA ALA A 111 27.23 -9.65 -19.81
C ALA A 111 28.23 -8.52 -20.09
N GLN A 112 29.22 -8.79 -20.95
CA GLN A 112 30.21 -7.79 -21.37
C GLN A 112 29.51 -6.61 -22.08
N ASN A 113 28.62 -6.90 -23.04
CA ASN A 113 27.91 -5.87 -23.78
C ASN A 113 26.99 -5.02 -22.88
N MET A 114 26.31 -5.64 -21.91
CA MET A 114 25.49 -4.89 -20.94
C MET A 114 26.33 -3.99 -20.05
N LEU A 115 27.48 -4.50 -19.58
CA LEU A 115 28.41 -3.69 -18.80
C LEU A 115 28.93 -2.50 -19.61
N GLN A 116 29.34 -2.72 -20.86
CA GLN A 116 29.79 -1.64 -21.74
C GLN A 116 28.68 -0.61 -22.01
N ALA A 117 27.44 -1.05 -22.21
CA ALA A 117 26.30 -0.16 -22.36
C ALA A 117 26.00 0.62 -21.06
N GLN A 118 26.10 -0.01 -19.89
CA GLN A 118 25.94 0.66 -18.59
C GLN A 118 27.00 1.74 -18.37
N LEU A 119 28.27 1.40 -18.60
CA LEU A 119 29.39 2.35 -18.48
C LEU A 119 29.22 3.51 -19.48
N TRP A 120 28.79 3.21 -20.70
CA TRP A 120 28.49 4.26 -21.68
C TRP A 120 27.37 5.19 -21.20
N LEU A 121 26.30 4.65 -20.62
CA LEU A 121 25.22 5.47 -20.04
C LEU A 121 25.70 6.32 -18.87
N ASP A 122 26.51 5.76 -17.97
CA ASP A 122 27.07 6.51 -16.83
C ASP A 122 27.98 7.66 -17.28
N ASP A 123 28.63 7.52 -18.45
CA ASP A 123 29.47 8.54 -19.06
C ASP A 123 28.72 9.61 -19.88
N HIS A 124 27.56 9.27 -20.47
CA HIS A 124 26.87 10.13 -21.45
C HIS A 124 25.51 10.65 -20.99
N THR A 125 25.00 10.25 -19.82
CA THR A 125 23.68 10.69 -19.34
C THR A 125 23.75 11.90 -18.41
N ARG A 126 22.79 12.82 -18.54
CA ARG A 126 22.59 13.95 -17.63
C ARG A 126 21.21 13.86 -17.00
N ASP A 127 21.17 13.53 -15.71
CA ASP A 127 19.91 13.17 -15.02
C ASP A 127 19.27 14.36 -14.30
N ILE A 128 17.96 14.55 -14.53
CA ILE A 128 17.10 15.49 -13.84
C ILE A 128 16.01 14.71 -13.10
N LEU A 129 15.89 14.86 -11.78
CA LEU A 129 14.83 14.21 -11.00
C LEU A 129 13.72 15.21 -10.67
N ASP A 130 12.49 14.91 -11.06
CA ASP A 130 11.30 15.64 -10.58
C ASP A 130 10.70 14.90 -9.37
N GLU A 131 10.44 15.62 -8.27
CA GLU A 131 10.08 15.03 -6.97
C GLU A 131 11.19 14.13 -6.41
N SER A 132 12.42 14.67 -6.39
CA SER A 132 13.64 13.94 -6.02
C SER A 132 13.62 13.34 -4.61
N ASP A 133 12.87 13.94 -3.68
CA ASP A 133 12.68 13.43 -2.32
C ASP A 133 11.95 12.08 -2.27
N GLU A 134 11.07 11.80 -3.22
CA GLU A 134 10.39 10.50 -3.33
C GLU A 134 11.18 9.51 -4.18
N ILE A 135 11.76 9.98 -5.29
CA ILE A 135 12.55 9.10 -6.17
C ILE A 135 13.75 8.51 -5.40
N LEU A 136 14.38 9.31 -4.54
CA LEU A 136 15.53 8.89 -3.74
C LEU A 136 15.13 8.33 -2.37
N HIS A 137 13.84 8.11 -2.11
CA HIS A 137 13.38 7.64 -0.81
C HIS A 137 13.88 6.22 -0.51
N VAL A 138 14.43 5.99 0.69
CA VAL A 138 15.04 4.71 1.12
C VAL A 138 14.10 3.49 1.10
N ARG A 139 12.79 3.73 1.14
CA ARG A 139 11.78 2.66 1.03
C ARG A 139 11.62 2.11 -0.39
N TYR A 140 12.06 2.88 -1.40
CA TYR A 140 12.08 2.38 -2.76
C TYR A 140 13.23 1.38 -2.88
N GLN A 141 12.87 0.11 -3.10
CA GLN A 141 13.81 -0.98 -3.30
C GLN A 141 13.33 -1.86 -4.45
N LEU A 142 14.23 -2.19 -5.37
CA LEU A 142 14.03 -3.16 -6.43
C LEU A 142 14.83 -4.43 -6.09
N VAL A 143 14.16 -5.58 -6.11
CA VAL A 143 14.75 -6.86 -5.70
C VAL A 143 14.65 -7.87 -6.85
N TYR A 144 15.79 -8.46 -7.24
CA TYR A 144 15.88 -9.51 -8.25
C TYR A 144 16.19 -10.84 -7.57
N THR A 145 15.32 -11.81 -7.80
CA THR A 145 15.53 -13.19 -7.36
C THR A 145 16.45 -13.92 -8.33
N VAL A 146 17.43 -14.66 -7.78
CA VAL A 146 18.47 -15.36 -8.56
C VAL A 146 18.46 -16.85 -8.21
N GLY A 147 18.57 -17.69 -9.24
CA GLY A 147 18.51 -19.16 -9.12
C GLY A 147 17.11 -19.74 -9.38
N LEU A 148 17.00 -21.06 -9.24
CA LEU A 148 15.73 -21.77 -9.39
C LEU A 148 14.82 -21.53 -8.19
N GLN A 149 13.51 -21.51 -8.45
CA GLN A 149 12.50 -21.50 -7.40
C GLN A 149 12.61 -22.78 -6.56
N ILE A 150 12.62 -22.62 -5.25
CA ILE A 150 12.58 -23.71 -4.28
C ILE A 150 11.32 -23.58 -3.42
N SER A 151 10.84 -24.68 -2.88
CA SER A 151 9.75 -24.65 -1.90
C SER A 151 10.17 -23.88 -0.65
N LEU A 152 9.22 -23.18 -0.03
CA LEU A 152 9.46 -22.55 1.27
C LEU A 152 9.82 -23.61 2.31
N GLN A 153 10.73 -23.24 3.21
CA GLN A 153 11.08 -24.10 4.34
C GLN A 153 9.86 -24.33 5.23
N SER A 154 9.68 -25.59 5.66
CA SER A 154 8.56 -26.04 6.51
C SER A 154 7.19 -25.93 5.82
N HIS A 155 7.15 -26.18 4.51
CA HIS A 155 5.90 -26.43 3.79
C HIS A 155 5.43 -27.88 4.04
N PRO A 156 4.14 -28.13 4.33
CA PRO A 156 3.01 -27.18 4.39
C PRO A 156 2.76 -26.51 5.75
N GLU A 157 3.48 -26.90 6.80
CA GLU A 157 3.23 -26.48 8.18
C GLU A 157 3.17 -24.95 8.35
N ARG A 158 3.93 -24.20 7.55
CA ARG A 158 3.98 -22.73 7.58
C ARG A 158 2.62 -22.07 7.38
N TRP A 159 1.88 -22.43 6.34
CA TRP A 159 0.56 -21.84 6.12
C TRP A 159 -0.53 -22.53 6.92
N THR A 160 -0.43 -23.84 7.18
CA THR A 160 -1.38 -24.55 8.05
C THR A 160 -1.41 -23.93 9.45
N THR A 161 -0.24 -23.73 10.06
CA THR A 161 -0.13 -23.09 11.39
C THR A 161 -0.68 -21.65 11.35
N THR A 162 -0.38 -20.90 10.28
CA THR A 162 -0.89 -19.52 10.13
C THR A 162 -2.42 -19.49 10.02
N GLN A 163 -3.03 -20.39 9.24
CA GLN A 163 -4.47 -20.49 9.07
C GLN A 163 -5.18 -20.88 10.36
N GLN A 164 -4.60 -21.79 11.15
CA GLN A 164 -5.14 -22.18 12.45
C GLN A 164 -5.01 -21.06 13.49
N VAL A 165 -3.90 -20.33 13.53
CA VAL A 165 -3.78 -19.11 14.35
C VAL A 165 -4.84 -18.07 13.96
N LEU A 166 -5.11 -17.89 12.66
CA LEU A 166 -6.19 -17.02 12.21
C LEU A 166 -7.58 -17.57 12.60
N SER A 167 -7.81 -18.89 12.64
CA SER A 167 -9.04 -19.44 13.22
C SER A 167 -9.22 -19.04 14.69
N LEU A 168 -8.13 -19.01 15.47
CA LEU A 168 -8.17 -18.53 16.87
C LEU A 168 -8.45 -17.02 16.95
N VAL A 169 -7.95 -16.22 16.01
CA VAL A 169 -8.33 -14.79 15.90
C VAL A 169 -9.84 -14.65 15.66
N ALA A 170 -10.41 -15.48 14.78
CA ALA A 170 -11.84 -15.46 14.50
C ALA A 170 -12.66 -15.87 15.75
N LYS A 171 -12.23 -16.89 16.49
CA LYS A 171 -12.82 -17.33 17.77
C LYS A 171 -12.89 -16.18 18.78
N HIS A 172 -11.83 -15.37 18.88
CA HIS A 172 -11.76 -14.25 19.83
C HIS A 172 -12.41 -12.95 19.34
N ALA A 173 -12.95 -12.89 18.12
CA ALA A 173 -13.47 -11.64 17.54
C ALA A 173 -14.62 -11.03 18.33
N ALA A 174 -15.58 -11.85 18.80
CA ALA A 174 -16.69 -11.35 19.62
C ALA A 174 -16.20 -10.80 20.98
N ARG A 175 -15.19 -11.44 21.57
CA ARG A 175 -14.55 -10.96 22.81
C ARG A 175 -13.81 -9.65 22.60
N LEU A 176 -13.07 -9.51 21.48
CA LEU A 176 -12.41 -8.26 21.10
C LEU A 176 -13.43 -7.12 20.94
N MET A 177 -14.54 -7.38 20.26
CA MET A 177 -15.61 -6.41 20.10
C MET A 177 -16.13 -5.95 21.47
N ASN A 178 -16.45 -6.89 22.36
CA ASN A 178 -17.05 -6.61 23.67
C ASN A 178 -16.09 -5.93 24.67
N GLU A 179 -14.84 -6.37 24.76
CA GLU A 179 -13.88 -5.83 25.73
C GLU A 179 -13.19 -4.55 25.22
N PHE A 180 -13.11 -4.35 23.90
CA PHE A 180 -12.30 -3.29 23.28
C PHE A 180 -13.02 -2.47 22.21
N HIS A 181 -14.34 -2.28 22.29
CA HIS A 181 -15.18 -1.52 21.33
C HIS A 181 -14.57 -0.23 20.74
N SER A 182 -13.83 0.57 21.52
CA SER A 182 -13.20 1.82 21.04
C SER A 182 -11.74 1.66 20.58
N ARG A 183 -11.13 0.49 20.82
CA ARG A 183 -9.70 0.18 20.60
C ARG A 183 -9.47 -0.93 19.57
N SER A 184 -10.53 -1.47 18.99
CA SER A 184 -10.52 -2.38 17.84
C SER A 184 -11.68 -2.09 16.89
N GLU A 185 -11.51 -2.36 15.61
CA GLU A 185 -12.61 -2.44 14.65
C GLU A 185 -12.87 -3.91 14.36
N VAL A 186 -14.06 -4.39 14.69
CA VAL A 186 -14.48 -5.77 14.42
C VAL A 186 -15.80 -5.75 13.70
N SER A 187 -15.91 -6.50 12.61
CA SER A 187 -17.17 -6.76 11.90
C SER A 187 -17.31 -8.26 11.69
N ILE A 188 -18.34 -8.85 12.31
CA ILE A 188 -18.64 -10.28 12.19
C ILE A 188 -19.26 -10.53 10.81
N ARG A 189 -18.82 -11.59 10.14
CA ARG A 189 -19.39 -12.03 8.87
C ARG A 189 -20.32 -13.21 9.08
N GLU A 190 -21.35 -13.29 8.24
CA GLU A 190 -22.26 -14.42 8.18
C GLU A 190 -21.61 -15.61 7.45
N HIS A 191 -22.29 -16.76 7.43
CA HIS A 191 -21.92 -17.93 6.62
C HIS A 191 -20.46 -18.42 6.82
N GLY A 192 -20.02 -18.52 8.08
CA GLY A 192 -18.67 -19.03 8.38
C GLY A 192 -17.53 -18.14 7.87
N GLY A 193 -17.84 -16.89 7.53
CA GLY A 193 -16.86 -15.92 7.08
C GLY A 193 -15.92 -15.47 8.18
N PHE A 194 -14.64 -15.30 7.83
CA PHE A 194 -13.67 -14.74 8.75
C PHE A 194 -14.04 -13.27 9.07
N PRO A 195 -14.08 -12.88 10.35
CA PRO A 195 -14.47 -11.53 10.75
C PRO A 195 -13.44 -10.50 10.29
N PHE A 196 -13.89 -9.30 9.92
CA PHE A 196 -12.96 -8.19 9.75
C PHE A 196 -12.43 -7.80 11.12
N VAL A 197 -11.11 -7.83 11.32
CA VAL A 197 -10.46 -7.47 12.58
C VAL A 197 -9.34 -6.47 12.30
N ARG A 198 -9.37 -5.33 13.01
CA ARG A 198 -8.29 -4.36 13.05
C ARG A 198 -8.00 -3.92 14.48
N VAL A 199 -6.73 -3.98 14.85
CA VAL A 199 -6.25 -3.59 16.17
C VAL A 199 -5.86 -2.11 16.14
N LEU A 200 -6.44 -1.28 17.00
CA LEU A 200 -6.15 0.16 17.06
C LEU A 200 -5.30 0.57 18.26
N HIS A 201 -4.95 -0.36 19.16
CA HIS A 201 -4.15 -0.08 20.36
C HIS A 201 -3.23 -1.26 20.72
N PRO A 202 -1.97 -1.01 21.15
CA PRO A 202 -1.02 -2.08 21.49
C PRO A 202 -1.54 -3.10 22.50
N THR A 203 -2.20 -2.65 23.57
CA THR A 203 -2.74 -3.53 24.62
C THR A 203 -3.76 -4.56 24.09
N VAL A 204 -4.46 -4.24 23.01
CA VAL A 204 -5.42 -5.18 22.39
C VAL A 204 -4.67 -6.28 21.65
N GLY A 205 -3.57 -5.92 20.97
CA GLY A 205 -2.67 -6.91 20.35
C GLY A 205 -2.01 -7.83 21.37
N GLU A 206 -1.54 -7.27 22.49
CA GLU A 206 -0.98 -8.04 23.61
C GLU A 206 -2.00 -9.03 24.20
N ALA A 207 -3.23 -8.56 24.49
CA ALA A 207 -4.30 -9.40 25.00
C ALA A 207 -4.67 -10.53 24.02
N LEU A 208 -4.82 -10.21 22.74
CA LEU A 208 -5.11 -11.19 21.69
C LEU A 208 -4.02 -12.26 21.60
N VAL A 209 -2.74 -11.86 21.65
CA VAL A 209 -1.62 -12.81 21.64
C VAL A 209 -1.70 -13.73 22.86
N GLN A 210 -1.94 -13.21 24.06
CA GLN A 210 -2.06 -14.06 25.25
C GLN A 210 -3.19 -15.08 25.12
N TRP A 211 -4.38 -14.66 24.68
CA TRP A 211 -5.51 -15.59 24.50
C TRP A 211 -5.23 -16.68 23.47
N ILE A 212 -4.55 -16.34 22.38
CA ILE A 212 -4.15 -17.31 21.36
C ILE A 212 -3.09 -18.27 21.93
N VAL A 213 -2.11 -17.77 22.68
CA VAL A 213 -1.09 -18.61 23.31
C VAL A 213 -1.73 -19.59 24.30
N ASP A 214 -2.67 -19.14 25.12
CA ASP A 214 -3.38 -19.99 26.08
C ASP A 214 -4.14 -21.12 25.34
N ASP A 215 -4.90 -20.78 24.29
CA ASP A 215 -5.59 -21.75 23.44
C ASP A 215 -4.62 -22.77 22.80
N VAL A 216 -3.44 -22.32 22.36
CA VAL A 216 -2.41 -23.17 21.76
C VAL A 216 -1.84 -24.15 22.78
N ILE A 217 -1.59 -23.72 24.02
CA ILE A 217 -1.11 -24.59 25.10
C ILE A 217 -2.17 -25.62 25.52
N ASP A 218 -3.45 -25.25 25.41
CA ASP A 218 -4.61 -26.10 25.68
C ASP A 218 -4.95 -27.07 24.52
N GLY A 219 -4.15 -27.07 23.44
CA GLY A 219 -4.27 -28.04 22.35
C GLY A 219 -5.23 -27.65 21.23
N ALA A 220 -5.50 -26.35 21.05
CA ALA A 220 -6.42 -25.87 20.01
C ALA A 220 -5.88 -25.96 18.57
N LEU A 221 -4.62 -26.36 18.37
CA LEU A 221 -4.04 -26.56 17.03
C LEU A 221 -4.03 -28.05 16.67
N GLU A 222 -4.56 -28.39 15.50
CA GLU A 222 -4.63 -29.79 15.06
C GLU A 222 -3.25 -30.31 14.63
N ASN A 223 -2.36 -29.44 14.15
CA ASN A 223 -1.06 -29.84 13.61
C ASN A 223 0.06 -29.89 14.66
N ILE A 224 -0.20 -29.43 15.89
CA ILE A 224 0.80 -29.38 16.98
C ILE A 224 0.10 -29.70 18.30
N SER A 225 0.55 -30.75 19.01
CA SER A 225 0.07 -31.09 20.36
C SER A 225 1.18 -31.00 21.41
N PHE A 226 0.80 -30.55 22.60
CA PHE A 226 1.65 -30.47 23.79
C PHE A 226 1.18 -31.36 24.94
N ASP A 227 0.28 -32.31 24.69
CA ASP A 227 -0.37 -33.10 25.77
C ASP A 227 0.61 -33.92 26.60
N GLN A 228 1.69 -34.38 25.97
CA GLN A 228 2.76 -35.16 26.61
C GLN A 228 3.83 -34.30 27.31
N ALA A 229 3.70 -32.97 27.28
CA ALA A 229 4.64 -32.07 27.94
C ALA A 229 4.34 -31.95 29.44
N SER A 230 5.38 -31.93 30.26
CA SER A 230 5.23 -31.58 31.67
C SER A 230 4.79 -30.13 31.83
N LEU A 231 4.19 -29.80 32.98
CA LEU A 231 3.77 -28.42 33.27
C LEU A 231 4.91 -27.40 33.11
N GLN A 232 6.12 -27.77 33.53
CA GLN A 232 7.31 -26.93 33.38
C GLN A 232 7.66 -26.67 31.91
N VAL A 233 7.53 -27.68 31.05
CA VAL A 233 7.77 -27.54 29.61
C VAL A 233 6.65 -26.72 28.96
N LYS A 234 5.37 -26.93 29.33
CA LYS A 234 4.24 -26.10 28.86
C LYS A 234 4.43 -24.63 29.19
N GLN A 235 4.88 -24.31 30.41
CA GLN A 235 5.21 -22.94 30.81
C GLN A 235 6.37 -22.36 30.00
N ALA A 236 7.42 -23.16 29.72
CA ALA A 236 8.52 -22.73 28.87
C ALA A 236 8.07 -22.47 27.42
N ILE A 237 7.19 -23.31 26.86
CA ILE A 237 6.59 -23.12 25.55
C ILE A 237 5.75 -21.84 25.52
N HIS A 238 4.88 -21.64 26.52
CA HIS A 238 4.03 -20.44 26.63
C HIS A 238 4.86 -19.18 26.51
N GLN A 239 5.91 -19.06 27.32
CA GLN A 239 6.83 -17.92 27.27
C GLN A 239 7.57 -17.83 25.92
N PHE A 240 8.00 -18.98 25.38
CA PHE A 240 8.70 -19.08 24.10
C PHE A 240 7.87 -18.58 22.91
N ILE A 241 6.55 -18.77 22.90
CA ILE A 241 5.69 -18.27 21.81
C ILE A 241 5.05 -16.91 22.13
N ALA A 242 4.97 -16.51 23.40
CA ALA A 242 4.37 -15.23 23.80
C ALA A 242 5.33 -14.04 23.82
N THR A 243 6.64 -14.26 24.05
CA THR A 243 7.58 -13.17 24.34
C THR A 243 8.86 -13.21 23.52
N GLU A 244 9.32 -12.02 23.09
CA GLU A 244 10.53 -11.88 22.27
C GLU A 244 11.79 -12.23 23.07
N LYS A 245 11.94 -11.66 24.28
CA LYS A 245 13.12 -11.84 25.14
C LYS A 245 12.87 -12.91 26.18
N MET A 246 13.74 -13.92 26.21
CA MET A 246 13.60 -15.13 27.00
C MET A 246 14.86 -15.45 27.79
N SER A 247 14.70 -16.22 28.87
CA SER A 247 15.84 -16.80 29.58
C SER A 247 16.41 -18.01 28.84
N ASP A 248 17.72 -18.18 28.85
CA ASP A 248 18.41 -19.32 28.23
C ASP A 248 17.88 -20.66 28.76
N ARG A 249 17.49 -20.70 30.04
CA ARG A 249 16.88 -21.89 30.66
C ARG A 249 15.59 -22.32 29.96
N SER A 250 14.68 -21.39 29.68
CA SER A 250 13.41 -21.70 29.01
C SER A 250 13.64 -22.10 27.55
N ILE A 251 14.60 -21.45 26.86
CA ILE A 251 14.97 -21.81 25.48
C ILE A 251 15.50 -23.24 25.43
N ASN A 252 16.45 -23.58 26.29
CA ASN A 252 17.05 -24.92 26.34
C ASN A 252 15.99 -25.99 26.65
N LEU A 253 15.07 -25.74 27.58
CA LEU A 253 13.98 -26.69 27.89
C LEU A 253 13.09 -27.00 26.68
N VAL A 254 12.76 -25.99 25.87
CA VAL A 254 11.93 -26.19 24.67
C VAL A 254 12.75 -26.88 23.58
N GLU A 255 14.01 -26.47 23.38
CA GLU A 255 14.90 -27.06 22.38
C GLU A 255 15.21 -28.53 22.68
N ASP A 256 15.57 -28.87 23.91
CA ASP A 256 15.88 -30.24 24.34
C ASP A 256 14.69 -31.18 24.08
N ARG A 257 13.46 -30.68 24.28
CA ARG A 257 12.26 -31.49 24.08
C ARG A 257 11.82 -31.57 22.62
N TYR A 258 11.89 -30.47 21.88
CA TYR A 258 11.21 -30.37 20.59
C TYR A 258 12.11 -30.23 19.37
N ARG A 259 13.38 -29.80 19.47
CA ARG A 259 14.25 -29.46 18.32
C ARG A 259 14.30 -30.54 17.22
N HIS A 260 14.23 -31.80 17.60
CA HIS A 260 14.31 -32.95 16.69
C HIS A 260 12.96 -33.63 16.44
N THR A 261 11.84 -32.98 16.80
CA THR A 261 10.48 -33.47 16.62
C THR A 261 9.79 -32.76 15.46
N THR A 262 8.68 -33.33 14.99
CA THR A 262 7.82 -32.73 13.95
C THR A 262 7.14 -31.44 14.40
N ALA A 263 7.03 -31.17 15.71
CA ALA A 263 6.44 -29.95 16.24
C ALA A 263 7.38 -28.73 16.19
N TRP A 264 8.70 -28.93 16.01
CA TRP A 264 9.68 -27.83 16.04
C TRP A 264 9.42 -26.74 14.99
N PRO A 265 9.16 -27.05 13.71
CA PRO A 265 8.87 -26.03 12.73
C PRO A 265 7.65 -25.20 13.11
N GLY A 266 6.59 -25.86 13.59
CA GLY A 266 5.36 -25.23 14.06
C GLY A 266 5.60 -24.27 15.22
N LEU A 267 6.41 -24.67 16.22
CA LEU A 267 6.81 -23.82 17.35
C LEU A 267 7.57 -22.57 16.89
N LEU A 268 8.48 -22.69 15.91
CA LEU A 268 9.19 -21.54 15.36
C LEU A 268 8.26 -20.59 14.59
N ILE A 269 7.29 -21.14 13.85
CA ILE A 269 6.27 -20.34 13.16
C ILE A 269 5.40 -19.60 14.17
N LEU A 270 4.93 -20.28 15.23
CA LEU A 270 4.15 -19.67 16.31
C LEU A 270 4.93 -18.54 16.99
N ARG A 271 6.22 -18.77 17.30
CA ARG A 271 7.09 -17.74 17.86
C ARG A 271 7.24 -16.54 16.91
N GLY A 272 7.36 -16.77 15.60
CA GLY A 272 7.36 -15.69 14.60
C GLY A 272 6.04 -14.90 14.54
N LEU A 273 4.91 -15.62 14.50
CA LEU A 273 3.57 -15.04 14.42
C LEU A 273 3.21 -14.22 15.67
N LEU A 274 3.51 -14.76 16.85
CA LEU A 274 3.04 -14.25 18.13
C LEU A 274 4.11 -13.40 18.83
N ALA A 275 5.23 -13.99 19.28
CA ALA A 275 6.27 -13.28 20.02
C ALA A 275 6.99 -12.19 19.22
N TYR A 276 7.33 -12.45 17.95
CA TYR A 276 7.94 -11.44 17.06
C TYR A 276 6.91 -10.54 16.36
N GLY A 277 5.63 -10.71 16.69
CA GLY A 277 4.58 -9.73 16.39
C GLY A 277 4.10 -9.68 14.94
N ILE A 278 4.34 -10.70 14.11
CA ILE A 278 3.86 -10.72 12.70
C ILE A 278 2.33 -10.63 12.64
N LEU A 279 1.62 -11.33 13.54
CA LEU A 279 0.15 -11.29 13.61
C LEU A 279 -0.35 -9.88 13.96
N VAL A 280 0.20 -9.29 15.03
CA VAL A 280 -0.17 -7.94 15.47
C VAL A 280 0.17 -6.93 14.38
N TYR A 281 1.33 -7.05 13.74
CA TYR A 281 1.70 -6.23 12.59
C TYR A 281 0.69 -6.33 11.44
N ALA A 282 0.22 -7.54 11.10
CA ALA A 282 -0.77 -7.72 10.05
C ALA A 282 -2.13 -7.09 10.39
N LEU A 283 -2.58 -7.17 11.65
CA LEU A 283 -3.88 -6.67 12.10
C LEU A 283 -3.90 -5.19 12.53
N LYS A 284 -2.75 -4.64 12.93
CA LYS A 284 -2.60 -3.25 13.43
C LYS A 284 -1.94 -2.35 12.40
N GLU A 285 -0.76 -2.77 11.92
CA GLU A 285 0.11 -1.94 11.10
C GLU A 285 -0.23 -2.00 9.62
N ARG A 286 -1.10 -2.90 9.16
CA ARG A 286 -1.43 -3.05 7.73
C ARG A 286 -2.93 -2.96 7.51
N ARG A 287 -3.34 -2.05 6.62
CA ARG A 287 -4.73 -1.85 6.22
C ARG A 287 -4.99 -2.53 4.89
N TRP A 288 -5.94 -3.46 4.86
CA TRP A 288 -6.41 -4.10 3.63
C TRP A 288 -6.95 -3.05 2.66
N ARG A 289 -6.68 -3.23 1.37
CA ARG A 289 -6.93 -2.28 0.27
C ARG A 289 -6.14 -0.98 0.31
N VAL A 290 -5.34 -0.67 1.34
CA VAL A 290 -4.48 0.54 1.38
C VAL A 290 -3.01 0.20 1.37
N ASP A 291 -2.59 -0.66 2.31
CA ASP A 291 -1.21 -1.08 2.45
C ASP A 291 -0.95 -2.40 1.71
N TYR A 292 -2.00 -3.21 1.48
CA TYR A 292 -1.91 -4.50 0.82
C TYR A 292 -3.26 -5.00 0.27
N GLY A 293 -3.20 -5.96 -0.65
CA GLY A 293 -4.39 -6.65 -1.18
C GLY A 293 -4.03 -7.62 -2.30
N LEU A 294 -5.04 -8.13 -3.01
CA LEU A 294 -4.86 -9.05 -4.13
C LEU A 294 -4.63 -8.30 -5.45
N ALA A 295 -3.74 -8.84 -6.28
CA ALA A 295 -3.50 -8.38 -7.64
C ALA A 295 -3.45 -9.60 -8.58
N LEU A 296 -4.60 -10.27 -8.76
CA LEU A 296 -4.70 -11.60 -9.39
C LEU A 296 -4.17 -11.68 -10.83
N LYS A 297 -4.13 -10.56 -11.56
CA LYS A 297 -3.49 -10.47 -12.88
C LYS A 297 -1.96 -10.70 -12.83
N ARG A 298 -1.34 -10.55 -11.66
CA ARG A 298 0.11 -10.65 -11.45
C ARG A 298 0.51 -11.89 -10.65
N THR A 299 -0.12 -12.08 -9.49
CA THR A 299 0.16 -13.18 -8.56
C THR A 299 -1.07 -13.45 -7.71
N MET A 300 -1.18 -14.68 -7.22
CA MET A 300 -2.22 -15.06 -6.25
C MET A 300 -1.82 -14.74 -4.80
N LEU A 301 -0.60 -14.24 -4.54
CA LEU A 301 -0.23 -13.76 -3.20
C LEU A 301 -0.74 -12.34 -2.95
N ALA A 302 -0.91 -11.96 -1.69
CA ALA A 302 -1.12 -10.58 -1.31
C ALA A 302 0.13 -9.74 -1.58
N VAL A 303 -0.09 -8.50 -1.98
CA VAL A 303 1.00 -7.63 -2.43
C VAL A 303 0.89 -6.24 -1.83
N PRO A 304 2.01 -5.51 -1.67
CA PRO A 304 1.98 -4.15 -1.14
C PRO A 304 1.23 -3.19 -2.07
N PHE A 305 0.43 -2.31 -1.48
CA PHE A 305 -0.27 -1.23 -2.19
C PHE A 305 0.45 0.09 -1.92
N ARG A 306 0.47 0.98 -2.93
CA ARG A 306 1.06 2.33 -2.78
C ARG A 306 0.04 3.33 -2.24
N ALA A 307 -1.22 3.05 -2.52
CA ALA A 307 -2.38 3.84 -2.18
C ALA A 307 -3.61 2.92 -2.20
N LYS A 308 -4.77 3.46 -1.86
CA LYS A 308 -6.01 2.72 -1.87
C LYS A 308 -6.27 2.08 -3.24
N ASP A 309 -6.54 0.78 -3.24
CA ASP A 309 -6.83 -0.06 -4.41
C ASP A 309 -5.76 -0.04 -5.52
N MET A 310 -4.57 0.50 -5.22
CA MET A 310 -3.47 0.64 -6.16
C MET A 310 -2.30 -0.26 -5.77
N PRO A 311 -2.23 -1.49 -6.30
CA PRO A 311 -1.11 -2.37 -6.06
C PRO A 311 0.18 -1.74 -6.57
N SER A 312 1.24 -1.87 -5.77
CA SER A 312 2.58 -1.52 -6.23
C SER A 312 2.95 -2.39 -7.43
N LEU A 313 3.32 -1.79 -8.55
CA LEU A 313 3.52 -2.47 -9.84
C LEU A 313 4.30 -3.79 -9.80
N ARG A 314 5.39 -3.86 -9.02
CA ARG A 314 6.27 -5.03 -8.92
C ARG A 314 6.71 -5.37 -7.49
N ALA A 315 6.15 -4.70 -6.48
CA ALA A 315 6.55 -4.97 -5.11
C ALA A 315 5.87 -6.25 -4.59
N GLU A 316 6.61 -6.98 -3.78
CA GLU A 316 6.17 -8.18 -3.06
C GLU A 316 6.63 -8.07 -1.60
N PHE A 317 6.01 -8.83 -0.70
CA PHE A 317 6.46 -8.88 0.70
C PHE A 317 7.73 -9.73 0.82
N GLY A 318 8.80 -9.13 1.36
CA GLY A 318 10.09 -9.81 1.50
C GLY A 318 10.11 -10.93 2.54
N HIS A 319 9.26 -10.83 3.58
CA HIS A 319 9.16 -11.82 4.65
C HIS A 319 8.04 -12.83 4.34
N PRO A 320 8.33 -14.15 4.31
CA PRO A 320 7.38 -15.16 3.87
C PRO A 320 6.13 -15.24 4.76
N ASP A 321 6.29 -15.20 6.09
CA ASP A 321 5.14 -15.29 7.00
C ASP A 321 4.24 -14.05 6.97
N VAL A 322 4.80 -12.88 6.65
CA VAL A 322 3.99 -11.68 6.38
C VAL A 322 3.21 -11.87 5.08
N ALA A 323 3.86 -12.36 4.02
CA ALA A 323 3.20 -12.63 2.74
C ALA A 323 2.05 -13.64 2.90
N ILE A 324 2.28 -14.75 3.60
CA ILE A 324 1.28 -15.79 3.86
C ILE A 324 0.12 -15.22 4.69
N THR A 325 0.40 -14.57 5.82
CA THR A 325 -0.64 -14.01 6.71
C THR A 325 -1.51 -13.00 5.98
N LEU A 326 -0.90 -12.06 5.25
CA LEU A 326 -1.63 -11.05 4.49
C LEU A 326 -2.38 -11.66 3.30
N THR A 327 -1.89 -12.75 2.71
CA THR A 327 -2.59 -13.51 1.65
C THR A 327 -3.85 -14.13 2.21
N CYS A 328 -3.77 -14.86 3.32
CA CYS A 328 -4.93 -15.42 4.02
C CYS A 328 -5.98 -14.34 4.28
N ILE A 329 -5.58 -13.25 4.96
CA ILE A 329 -6.49 -12.15 5.30
C ILE A 329 -7.11 -11.50 4.04
N SER A 330 -6.34 -11.35 2.97
CA SER A 330 -6.84 -10.75 1.73
C SER A 330 -7.95 -11.58 1.08
N TYR A 331 -7.79 -12.91 1.02
CA TYR A 331 -8.82 -13.81 0.50
C TYR A 331 -10.01 -13.94 1.45
N TYR A 332 -9.78 -13.96 2.76
CA TYR A 332 -10.85 -13.93 3.76
C TYR A 332 -11.76 -12.70 3.62
N TYR A 333 -11.17 -11.53 3.34
CA TYR A 333 -11.92 -10.30 3.19
C TYR A 333 -12.56 -10.15 1.80
N ALA A 334 -11.88 -10.59 0.75
CA ALA A 334 -12.38 -10.50 -0.63
C ALA A 334 -13.42 -11.59 -0.97
N GLY A 335 -13.27 -12.79 -0.42
CA GLY A 335 -13.96 -14.00 -0.88
C GLY A 335 -13.32 -14.59 -2.15
N LEU A 336 -13.78 -15.78 -2.52
CA LEU A 336 -13.42 -16.45 -3.76
C LEU A 336 -14.26 -15.94 -4.93
N THR A 337 -13.68 -15.88 -6.13
CA THR A 337 -14.46 -15.71 -7.36
C THR A 337 -15.24 -16.99 -7.66
N HIS A 338 -16.26 -16.88 -8.52
CA HIS A 338 -17.02 -18.04 -9.00
C HIS A 338 -16.09 -19.15 -9.53
N GLU A 339 -15.16 -18.80 -10.43
CA GLU A 339 -14.19 -19.76 -11.00
C GLU A 339 -13.32 -20.42 -9.93
N GLN A 340 -12.87 -19.66 -8.92
CA GLN A 340 -12.06 -20.19 -7.83
C GLN A 340 -12.85 -21.16 -6.95
N LEU A 341 -14.12 -20.85 -6.68
CA LEU A 341 -15.01 -21.71 -5.91
C LEU A 341 -15.29 -23.02 -6.66
N MET A 342 -15.58 -22.95 -7.96
CA MET A 342 -15.78 -24.15 -8.78
C MET A 342 -14.55 -25.06 -8.79
N LEU A 343 -13.36 -24.47 -8.91
CA LEU A 343 -12.11 -25.22 -8.79
C LEU A 343 -11.98 -25.91 -7.42
N CYS A 344 -12.48 -25.31 -6.34
CA CYS A 344 -12.48 -25.97 -5.02
C CYS A 344 -13.34 -27.24 -5.02
N PHE A 345 -14.56 -27.18 -5.56
CA PHE A 345 -15.42 -28.37 -5.67
C PHE A 345 -14.81 -29.46 -6.57
N GLU A 346 -14.19 -29.07 -7.69
CA GLU A 346 -13.47 -30.03 -8.55
C GLU A 346 -12.30 -30.72 -7.83
N LEU A 347 -11.56 -29.98 -7.01
CA LEU A 347 -10.44 -30.51 -6.23
C LEU A 347 -10.89 -31.30 -5.00
N LEU A 348 -12.04 -30.97 -4.43
CA LEU A 348 -12.67 -31.68 -3.32
C LEU A 348 -13.02 -33.11 -3.74
N LEU A 349 -13.65 -33.29 -4.90
CA LEU A 349 -14.03 -34.61 -5.43
C LEU A 349 -12.82 -35.50 -5.74
N LYS A 350 -11.63 -34.92 -5.84
CA LYS A 350 -10.35 -35.62 -6.06
C LYS A 350 -9.60 -35.94 -4.76
N GLN A 351 -10.13 -35.55 -3.59
CA GLN A 351 -9.52 -35.88 -2.31
C GLN A 351 -9.67 -37.36 -1.97
N ASP A 352 -8.80 -37.86 -1.10
CA ASP A 352 -8.90 -39.23 -0.57
C ASP A 352 -10.18 -39.41 0.27
N ASN A 353 -10.59 -38.37 1.00
CA ASN A 353 -11.85 -38.34 1.75
C ASN A 353 -12.62 -37.02 1.53
N PRO A 354 -13.35 -36.90 0.40
CA PRO A 354 -14.10 -35.69 0.06
C PRO A 354 -15.19 -35.35 1.06
N THR A 355 -15.84 -36.36 1.65
CA THR A 355 -16.95 -36.16 2.60
C THR A 355 -16.47 -35.47 3.87
N LEU A 356 -15.36 -35.93 4.46
CA LEU A 356 -14.80 -35.35 5.67
C LEU A 356 -14.36 -33.89 5.47
N GLU A 357 -13.73 -33.60 4.32
CA GLU A 357 -13.34 -32.24 3.97
C GLU A 357 -14.59 -31.35 3.80
N TYR A 358 -15.64 -31.84 3.12
CA TYR A 358 -16.89 -31.11 2.95
C TYR A 358 -17.62 -30.83 4.27
N GLU A 359 -17.63 -31.80 5.18
CA GLU A 359 -18.20 -31.63 6.53
C GLU A 359 -17.53 -30.46 7.27
N SER A 360 -16.21 -30.28 7.10
CA SER A 360 -15.49 -29.13 7.67
C SER A 360 -15.95 -27.80 7.09
N TRP A 361 -16.37 -27.76 5.81
CA TRP A 361 -16.89 -26.56 5.17
C TRP A 361 -18.27 -26.18 5.71
N VAL A 362 -19.07 -27.16 6.09
CA VAL A 362 -20.44 -26.99 6.60
C VAL A 362 -20.49 -26.70 8.11
N LEU A 363 -19.52 -27.20 8.89
CA LEU A 363 -19.51 -27.16 10.37
C LEU A 363 -19.74 -25.76 10.98
N GLY A 364 -19.30 -24.69 10.29
CA GLY A 364 -19.41 -23.31 10.75
C GLY A 364 -20.61 -22.52 10.21
N LEU A 365 -21.52 -23.16 9.47
CA LEU A 365 -22.65 -22.52 8.81
C LEU A 365 -23.93 -22.67 9.65
N PRO A 366 -24.56 -21.57 10.11
CA PRO A 366 -25.73 -21.64 11.00
C PRO A 366 -27.04 -22.05 10.28
N SER A 367 -27.13 -21.88 8.96
CA SER A 367 -28.32 -22.18 8.16
C SER A 367 -27.93 -22.70 6.78
N VAL A 368 -27.69 -24.01 6.69
CA VAL A 368 -27.47 -24.71 5.42
C VAL A 368 -28.74 -25.48 5.07
N PRO A 369 -29.30 -25.33 3.86
CA PRO A 369 -30.40 -26.16 3.38
C PRO A 369 -30.06 -27.65 3.56
N GLU A 370 -31.00 -28.46 4.06
CA GLU A 370 -30.75 -29.89 4.35
C GLU A 370 -30.18 -30.66 3.15
N SER A 371 -30.59 -30.29 1.94
CA SER A 371 -30.05 -30.82 0.68
C SER A 371 -28.56 -30.57 0.46
N LEU A 372 -27.97 -29.59 1.15
CA LEU A 372 -26.55 -29.20 1.03
C LEU A 372 -25.71 -29.63 2.24
N HIS A 373 -26.27 -30.35 3.23
CA HIS A 373 -25.49 -30.85 4.38
C HIS A 373 -24.49 -31.93 3.98
N HIS A 374 -24.82 -32.70 2.94
CA HIS A 374 -24.00 -33.81 2.46
C HIS A 374 -23.48 -33.53 1.06
N LEU A 375 -22.25 -33.98 0.79
CA LEU A 375 -21.60 -33.83 -0.51
C LEU A 375 -22.41 -34.44 -1.66
N SER A 376 -23.18 -35.51 -1.40
CA SER A 376 -24.05 -36.15 -2.39
C SER A 376 -25.17 -35.25 -2.91
N GLY A 377 -25.53 -34.20 -2.18
CA GLY A 377 -26.54 -33.23 -2.59
C GLY A 377 -25.99 -32.08 -3.44
N ILE A 378 -24.68 -32.01 -3.66
CA ILE A 378 -24.03 -30.96 -4.45
C ILE A 378 -24.08 -31.31 -5.93
N ASN A 379 -24.73 -30.47 -6.71
CA ASN A 379 -24.76 -30.50 -8.17
C ASN A 379 -24.23 -29.16 -8.73
N THR A 380 -22.95 -29.17 -9.10
CA THR A 380 -22.23 -28.04 -9.69
C THR A 380 -22.69 -27.67 -11.11
N GLU A 381 -23.54 -28.47 -11.75
CA GLU A 381 -24.08 -28.19 -13.09
C GLU A 381 -25.42 -27.43 -13.03
N SER A 382 -26.07 -27.37 -11.86
CA SER A 382 -27.33 -26.66 -11.68
C SER A 382 -27.12 -25.16 -11.46
N ALA A 383 -27.61 -24.33 -12.40
CA ALA A 383 -27.48 -22.87 -12.32
C ALA A 383 -28.16 -22.23 -11.11
N GLU A 384 -29.19 -22.87 -10.56
CA GLU A 384 -29.87 -22.39 -9.35
C GLU A 384 -29.06 -22.70 -8.10
N GLN A 385 -28.63 -23.96 -7.94
CA GLN A 385 -27.82 -24.37 -6.80
C GLN A 385 -26.45 -23.69 -6.78
N LEU A 386 -25.88 -23.38 -7.96
CA LEU A 386 -24.63 -22.61 -8.08
C LEU A 386 -24.71 -21.25 -7.38
N ARG A 387 -25.87 -20.58 -7.40
CA ARG A 387 -26.05 -19.31 -6.68
C ARG A 387 -26.02 -19.53 -5.17
N ASP A 388 -26.75 -20.53 -4.68
CA ASP A 388 -26.79 -20.88 -3.27
C ASP A 388 -25.40 -21.28 -2.74
N LEU A 389 -24.66 -22.08 -3.51
CA LEU A 389 -23.29 -22.47 -3.19
C LEU A 389 -22.36 -21.24 -3.14
N GLN A 390 -22.54 -20.29 -4.07
CA GLN A 390 -21.74 -19.08 -4.09
C GLN A 390 -22.02 -18.20 -2.86
N GLU A 391 -23.28 -18.03 -2.46
CA GLU A 391 -23.64 -17.27 -1.26
C GLU A 391 -23.09 -17.90 0.03
N LEU A 392 -23.17 -19.23 0.15
CA LEU A 392 -22.75 -19.96 1.34
C LEU A 392 -21.22 -20.13 1.45
N PHE A 393 -20.54 -20.41 0.33
CA PHE A 393 -19.15 -20.88 0.36
C PHE A 393 -18.12 -19.88 -0.15
N ALA A 394 -18.49 -18.83 -0.91
CA ALA A 394 -17.51 -17.90 -1.46
C ALA A 394 -16.72 -17.13 -0.37
N CYS A 395 -17.36 -16.84 0.77
CA CYS A 395 -16.72 -16.18 1.91
C CYS A 395 -16.38 -17.14 3.06
N ASN A 396 -16.69 -18.43 2.93
CA ASN A 396 -16.47 -19.42 3.99
C ASN A 396 -14.97 -19.64 4.21
N LYS A 397 -14.50 -19.48 5.46
CA LYS A 397 -13.08 -19.56 5.78
C LYS A 397 -12.46 -20.92 5.44
N ALA A 398 -13.17 -22.02 5.71
CA ALA A 398 -12.65 -23.37 5.47
C ALA A 398 -12.42 -23.63 3.96
N VAL A 399 -13.36 -23.22 3.12
CA VAL A 399 -13.23 -23.31 1.66
C VAL A 399 -12.07 -22.44 1.15
N ILE A 400 -11.94 -21.22 1.67
CA ILE A 400 -10.82 -20.34 1.34
C ILE A 400 -9.50 -20.96 1.79
N ASP A 401 -9.45 -21.56 2.98
CA ASP A 401 -8.25 -22.22 3.47
C ASP A 401 -7.84 -23.41 2.61
N PHE A 402 -8.82 -24.19 2.15
CA PHE A 402 -8.61 -25.27 1.19
C PHE A 402 -8.04 -24.74 -0.14
N TYR A 403 -8.65 -23.69 -0.70
CA TYR A 403 -8.16 -23.06 -1.94
C TYR A 403 -6.72 -22.57 -1.79
N LEU A 404 -6.42 -21.86 -0.70
CA LEU A 404 -5.10 -21.32 -0.43
C LEU A 404 -4.04 -22.42 -0.29
N SER A 405 -4.36 -23.48 0.46
CA SER A 405 -3.45 -24.58 0.74
C SER A 405 -3.24 -25.53 -0.44
N ARG A 406 -4.21 -25.68 -1.34
CA ARG A 406 -4.14 -26.60 -2.49
C ARG A 406 -3.74 -25.93 -3.79
N VAL A 407 -4.03 -24.64 -3.95
CA VAL A 407 -3.81 -23.92 -5.22
C VAL A 407 -2.77 -22.82 -5.05
N VAL A 408 -3.02 -21.88 -4.13
CA VAL A 408 -2.24 -20.63 -4.06
C VAL A 408 -0.82 -20.87 -3.56
N PHE A 409 -0.66 -21.37 -2.34
CA PHE A 409 0.66 -21.51 -1.71
C PHE A 409 1.54 -22.55 -2.38
N PRO A 410 1.05 -23.74 -2.80
CA PRO A 410 1.88 -24.70 -3.53
C PRO A 410 2.45 -24.12 -4.84
N LYS A 411 1.71 -23.24 -5.51
CA LYS A 411 2.13 -22.61 -6.77
C LYS A 411 3.03 -21.39 -6.53
N GLU A 412 2.62 -20.46 -5.68
CA GLU A 412 3.24 -19.12 -5.61
C GLU A 412 4.18 -18.92 -4.42
N ALA A 413 4.01 -19.67 -3.32
CA ALA A 413 4.81 -19.49 -2.11
C ALA A 413 6.17 -20.18 -2.25
N LYS A 414 7.03 -19.56 -3.08
CA LYS A 414 8.37 -20.03 -3.44
C LYS A 414 9.44 -19.13 -2.85
N ALA A 415 10.57 -19.73 -2.52
CA ALA A 415 11.80 -19.03 -2.16
C ALA A 415 12.81 -19.11 -3.29
N PHE A 416 13.82 -18.24 -3.20
CA PHE A 416 14.97 -18.22 -4.10
C PHE A 416 16.25 -18.21 -3.27
N PRO A 417 17.32 -18.87 -3.73
CA PRO A 417 18.54 -19.02 -2.95
C PRO A 417 19.28 -17.68 -2.75
N LYS A 418 19.16 -16.74 -3.69
CA LYS A 418 19.82 -15.44 -3.64
C LYS A 418 18.90 -14.32 -4.12
N LYS A 419 19.13 -13.12 -3.60
CA LYS A 419 18.45 -11.88 -4.00
C LYS A 419 19.49 -10.80 -4.25
N LEU A 420 19.37 -10.09 -5.37
CA LEU A 420 20.10 -8.86 -5.67
C LEU A 420 19.17 -7.69 -5.41
N THR A 421 19.68 -6.58 -4.88
CA THR A 421 18.84 -5.44 -4.52
C THR A 421 19.49 -4.14 -4.93
N CYS A 422 18.69 -3.20 -5.40
CA CYS A 422 19.06 -1.79 -5.52
C CYS A 422 17.91 -0.93 -4.96
N SER A 423 18.17 0.36 -4.81
CA SER A 423 17.34 1.33 -4.15
C SER A 423 17.31 2.65 -4.92
N GLY A 424 16.53 3.61 -4.44
CA GLY A 424 16.51 4.96 -5.02
C GLY A 424 17.90 5.63 -4.95
N TRP A 425 18.74 5.23 -4.00
CA TRP A 425 20.07 5.81 -3.82
C TRP A 425 21.04 5.46 -4.96
N ASP A 426 20.86 4.31 -5.61
CA ASP A 426 21.68 3.89 -6.75
C ASP A 426 21.47 4.80 -7.98
N LEU A 427 20.35 5.54 -8.04
CA LEU A 427 20.14 6.59 -9.05
C LEU A 427 21.04 7.82 -8.84
N ALA A 428 21.45 8.05 -7.59
CA ALA A 428 22.31 9.15 -7.18
C ALA A 428 23.79 8.73 -7.04
N GLN A 429 24.17 7.59 -7.61
CA GLN A 429 25.59 7.21 -7.70
C GLN A 429 26.39 8.30 -8.41
N GLU A 430 27.64 8.48 -8.01
CA GLU A 430 28.54 9.42 -8.68
C GLU A 430 28.79 8.98 -10.13
N LYS A 431 28.61 9.92 -11.05
CA LYS A 431 28.77 9.73 -12.50
C LYS A 431 29.62 10.85 -13.08
N ARG A 432 30.03 10.70 -14.33
CA ARG A 432 30.76 11.73 -15.08
C ARG A 432 30.01 13.06 -15.17
N HIS A 433 28.69 13.00 -15.21
CA HIS A 433 27.82 14.16 -15.25
C HIS A 433 26.95 14.24 -14.00
N LEU A 434 26.73 15.47 -13.53
CA LEU A 434 25.96 15.72 -12.32
C LEU A 434 24.52 15.20 -12.46
N THR A 435 23.95 14.80 -11.34
CA THR A 435 22.53 14.52 -11.18
C THR A 435 21.89 15.69 -10.45
N THR A 436 20.75 16.21 -10.92
CA THR A 436 20.08 17.37 -10.29
C THR A 436 18.64 17.03 -10.01
N GLY A 437 18.20 17.24 -8.76
CA GLY A 437 16.83 16.99 -8.35
C GLY A 437 16.10 18.26 -7.94
N PHE A 438 14.79 18.29 -8.16
CA PHE A 438 13.91 19.32 -7.65
C PHE A 438 12.89 18.70 -6.71
N SER A 439 12.79 19.25 -5.50
CA SER A 439 11.77 18.87 -4.52
C SER A 439 10.91 20.07 -4.14
N GLY A 440 9.64 19.80 -3.81
CA GLY A 440 8.74 20.79 -3.25
C GLY A 440 8.90 21.00 -1.75
N THR A 441 9.66 20.12 -1.10
CA THR A 441 9.80 20.01 0.35
C THR A 441 11.26 19.82 0.74
N ASN A 442 11.59 20.05 2.01
CA ASN A 442 12.90 19.70 2.57
C ASN A 442 12.80 18.69 3.72
N ASP A 443 11.62 18.08 3.91
CA ASP A 443 11.35 17.20 5.05
C ASP A 443 12.18 15.91 5.00
N ASN A 444 12.51 15.42 3.81
CA ASN A 444 13.32 14.21 3.62
C ASN A 444 14.83 14.49 3.52
N ARG A 445 15.31 15.70 3.81
CA ARG A 445 16.73 16.10 3.65
C ARG A 445 17.70 15.13 4.32
N CYS A 446 17.37 14.66 5.52
CA CYS A 446 18.22 13.74 6.29
C CYS A 446 18.21 12.29 5.77
N LEU A 447 17.31 11.97 4.83
CA LEU A 447 17.15 10.64 4.22
C LEU A 447 17.68 10.58 2.79
N LEU A 448 18.22 11.70 2.27
CA LEU A 448 18.83 11.74 0.94
C LEU A 448 20.19 11.01 0.94
N PRO A 449 20.61 10.47 -0.22
CA PRO A 449 21.94 9.89 -0.38
C PRO A 449 23.05 10.86 0.02
N SER A 450 24.14 10.35 0.58
CA SER A 450 25.28 11.18 1.00
C SER A 450 25.97 11.93 -0.15
N SER A 451 25.80 11.46 -1.39
CA SER A 451 26.27 12.12 -2.62
C SER A 451 25.42 13.34 -3.01
N ILE A 452 24.23 13.53 -2.42
CA ILE A 452 23.32 14.61 -2.75
C ILE A 452 23.49 15.78 -1.78
N ILE A 453 23.80 16.94 -2.33
CA ILE A 453 23.90 18.20 -1.60
C ILE A 453 22.65 19.04 -1.90
N GLN A 454 21.87 19.33 -0.86
CA GLN A 454 20.70 20.19 -0.98
C GLN A 454 21.09 21.66 -0.84
N HIS A 455 20.78 22.46 -1.87
CA HIS A 455 20.97 23.91 -1.88
C HIS A 455 19.64 24.63 -1.63
N ASP A 456 19.31 24.85 -0.36
CA ASP A 456 18.12 25.59 0.03
C ASP A 456 18.30 27.09 -0.27
N LEU A 457 17.40 27.67 -1.05
CA LEU A 457 17.40 29.10 -1.34
C LEU A 457 16.92 29.89 -0.11
N ASP A 458 17.69 30.90 0.33
CA ASP A 458 17.43 31.61 1.60
C ASP A 458 16.03 32.22 1.68
N TYR A 459 15.54 32.80 0.59
CA TYR A 459 14.19 33.38 0.54
C TYR A 459 13.08 32.33 0.63
N GLN A 460 13.36 31.06 0.30
CA GLN A 460 12.38 29.97 0.36
C GLN A 460 12.34 29.27 1.73
N ARG A 461 13.26 29.58 2.65
CA ARG A 461 13.27 29.00 4.02
C ARG A 461 11.94 29.21 4.76
N SER A 462 11.25 30.33 4.49
CA SER A 462 9.95 30.64 5.10
C SER A 462 8.79 29.81 4.55
N THR A 463 8.94 29.13 3.40
CA THR A 463 7.82 28.50 2.69
C THR A 463 7.13 27.42 3.53
N ASN A 464 7.90 26.57 4.21
CA ASN A 464 7.33 25.52 5.06
C ASN A 464 6.57 26.11 6.26
N ALA A 465 7.12 27.15 6.88
CA ALA A 465 6.46 27.86 7.97
C ALA A 465 5.18 28.56 7.48
N ARG A 466 5.18 29.12 6.26
CA ARG A 466 4.00 29.76 5.65
C ARG A 466 2.86 28.78 5.44
N VAL A 467 3.14 27.56 4.95
CA VAL A 467 2.06 26.59 4.75
C VAL A 467 1.46 26.17 6.08
N LEU A 468 2.28 25.91 7.10
CA LEU A 468 1.79 25.64 8.46
C LEU A 468 0.99 26.83 9.01
N ALA A 469 1.44 28.06 8.78
CA ALA A 469 0.71 29.26 9.18
C ALA A 469 -0.66 29.37 8.51
N PHE A 470 -0.80 28.94 7.24
CA PHE A 470 -2.11 28.86 6.58
C PHE A 470 -3.02 27.81 7.22
N LEU A 471 -2.48 26.63 7.52
CA LEU A 471 -3.24 25.57 8.20
C LEU A 471 -3.71 26.03 9.58
N LEU A 472 -2.89 26.77 10.33
CA LEU A 472 -3.20 27.24 11.68
C LEU A 472 -4.17 28.41 11.78
N ARG A 473 -4.68 28.93 10.65
CA ARG A 473 -5.59 30.07 10.69
C ARG A 473 -6.93 29.73 11.34
N PRO A 474 -7.62 30.72 11.94
CA PRO A 474 -8.87 30.50 12.66
C PRO A 474 -9.95 29.75 11.85
N GLU A 475 -10.07 30.03 10.56
CA GLU A 475 -11.01 29.38 9.65
C GLU A 475 -10.81 27.86 9.51
N ASN A 476 -9.60 27.38 9.81
CA ASN A 476 -9.21 25.98 9.69
C ASN A 476 -9.13 25.28 11.05
N ASN A 477 -9.40 25.98 12.15
CA ASN A 477 -9.10 25.52 13.52
C ASN A 477 -10.12 24.50 14.07
N TYR A 478 -10.54 23.53 13.27
CA TYR A 478 -11.57 22.55 13.61
C TYR A 478 -11.33 21.20 12.93
N TYR A 479 -11.56 20.11 13.66
CA TYR A 479 -11.63 18.76 13.10
C TYR A 479 -12.78 17.97 13.72
N THR A 480 -13.26 16.98 13.00
CA THR A 480 -14.32 16.05 13.44
C THR A 480 -13.73 14.64 13.56
N CYS A 481 -14.08 13.91 14.63
CA CYS A 481 -13.71 12.51 14.76
C CYS A 481 -14.65 11.63 13.93
N ILE A 482 -14.08 10.69 13.17
CA ILE A 482 -14.78 9.61 12.48
C ILE A 482 -14.86 8.42 13.46
N PRO A 483 -16.08 7.97 13.83
CA PRO A 483 -16.24 6.77 14.65
C PRO A 483 -15.68 5.51 13.97
N PRO A 484 -15.22 4.51 14.73
CA PRO A 484 -14.73 3.24 14.17
C PRO A 484 -15.85 2.54 13.39
N GLY A 485 -15.53 2.00 12.21
CA GLY A 485 -16.50 1.27 11.38
C GLY A 485 -17.61 2.13 10.78
N GLN A 486 -17.48 3.46 10.76
CA GLN A 486 -18.47 4.34 10.14
C GLN A 486 -18.57 4.10 8.62
N LYS A 487 -19.78 3.81 8.13
CA LYS A 487 -20.05 3.69 6.69
C LYS A 487 -19.80 4.99 5.94
N VAL A 488 -19.33 4.90 4.70
CA VAL A 488 -19.05 6.06 3.83
C VAL A 488 -20.30 6.93 3.62
N SER A 489 -21.48 6.34 3.57
CA SER A 489 -22.75 7.09 3.47
C SER A 489 -22.97 8.04 4.66
N HIS A 490 -22.68 7.59 5.89
CA HIS A 490 -22.76 8.44 7.07
C HIS A 490 -21.67 9.50 7.08
N PHE A 491 -20.47 9.18 6.59
CA PHE A 491 -19.40 10.16 6.44
C PHE A 491 -19.80 11.28 5.45
N ILE A 492 -20.37 10.94 4.28
CA ILE A 492 -20.86 11.92 3.30
C ILE A 492 -21.95 12.80 3.92
N ASN A 493 -22.87 12.22 4.70
CA ASN A 493 -23.88 13.01 5.42
C ASN A 493 -23.26 13.97 6.44
N ALA A 494 -22.23 13.53 7.17
CA ALA A 494 -21.49 14.41 8.08
C ALA A 494 -20.73 15.51 7.33
N LEU A 495 -20.21 15.21 6.12
CA LEU A 495 -19.49 16.13 5.25
C LEU A 495 -20.39 17.26 4.72
N ILE A 496 -21.57 16.93 4.22
CA ILE A 496 -22.51 17.94 3.67
C ILE A 496 -23.17 18.80 4.76
N ALA A 497 -23.21 18.32 6.00
CA ALA A 497 -23.77 19.05 7.13
C ALA A 497 -22.83 20.15 7.66
N GLN A 498 -21.60 20.23 7.16
CA GLN A 498 -20.61 21.19 7.64
C GLN A 498 -20.92 22.62 7.17
N THR A 499 -20.69 23.57 8.07
CA THR A 499 -20.72 25.01 7.79
C THR A 499 -19.37 25.62 8.18
N PRO A 500 -18.73 26.46 7.33
CA PRO A 500 -19.01 26.68 5.90
C PRO A 500 -19.01 25.40 5.06
N GLU A 501 -19.74 25.45 3.94
CA GLU A 501 -19.95 24.34 3.01
C GLU A 501 -18.64 23.74 2.50
N VAL A 502 -18.58 22.41 2.40
CA VAL A 502 -17.44 21.67 1.84
C VAL A 502 -17.74 21.22 0.41
N ARG A 503 -16.83 21.55 -0.52
CA ARG A 503 -16.92 21.19 -1.95
C ARG A 503 -15.78 20.31 -2.44
N VAL A 504 -14.76 20.13 -1.63
CA VAL A 504 -13.59 19.31 -1.96
C VAL A 504 -13.36 18.28 -0.85
N LEU A 505 -13.15 17.03 -1.21
CA LEU A 505 -12.73 15.96 -0.31
C LEU A 505 -11.33 15.50 -0.72
N LEU A 506 -10.37 15.67 0.17
CA LEU A 506 -8.99 15.25 0.00
C LEU A 506 -8.74 14.06 0.94
N ASP A 507 -8.79 12.84 0.41
CA ASP A 507 -8.64 11.62 1.22
C ASP A 507 -7.16 11.28 1.49
N VAL A 508 -6.42 12.21 2.10
CA VAL A 508 -4.98 12.03 2.38
C VAL A 508 -4.72 10.83 3.31
N GLY A 509 -5.65 10.54 4.21
CA GLY A 509 -5.60 9.45 5.17
C GLY A 509 -6.03 8.08 4.65
N ALA A 510 -6.47 7.98 3.39
CA ALA A 510 -7.06 6.78 2.81
C ALA A 510 -8.19 6.20 3.70
N GLN A 511 -9.17 7.00 4.09
CA GLN A 511 -10.27 6.59 4.98
C GLN A 511 -11.48 6.08 4.20
N MET A 512 -11.59 6.40 2.90
CA MET A 512 -12.76 6.06 2.10
C MET A 512 -12.71 4.63 1.55
N LEU A 513 -12.55 3.61 2.38
CA LEU A 513 -12.22 2.24 1.93
C LEU A 513 -13.37 1.46 1.27
N GLU A 514 -14.62 1.80 1.56
CA GLU A 514 -15.77 0.97 1.15
C GLU A 514 -16.03 1.04 -0.35
N LEU A 515 -15.91 2.23 -0.93
CA LEU A 515 -16.32 2.54 -2.30
C LEU A 515 -15.12 2.82 -3.21
N LYS A 516 -15.21 2.51 -4.50
CA LYS A 516 -14.28 3.02 -5.52
C LYS A 516 -14.42 4.54 -5.69
N ASN A 517 -13.47 5.16 -6.37
CA ASN A 517 -13.46 6.62 -6.55
C ASN A 517 -14.72 7.12 -7.27
N GLN A 518 -15.13 6.46 -8.36
CA GLN A 518 -16.36 6.78 -9.08
C GLN A 518 -17.60 6.61 -8.20
N GLU A 519 -17.73 5.48 -7.50
CA GLU A 519 -18.86 5.18 -6.62
C GLU A 519 -19.01 6.22 -5.51
N LEU A 520 -17.90 6.67 -4.93
CA LEU A 520 -17.90 7.74 -3.94
C LEU A 520 -18.34 9.07 -4.55
N ALA A 521 -17.80 9.44 -5.73
CA ALA A 521 -18.16 10.67 -6.43
C ALA A 521 -19.67 10.71 -6.77
N GLU A 522 -20.21 9.60 -7.29
CA GLU A 522 -21.64 9.44 -7.58
C GLU A 522 -22.50 9.48 -6.32
N THR A 523 -22.07 8.82 -5.24
CA THR A 523 -22.78 8.83 -3.95
C THR A 523 -22.83 10.24 -3.38
N TRP A 524 -21.71 10.96 -3.41
CA TRP A 524 -21.66 12.34 -2.93
C TRP A 524 -22.52 13.26 -3.80
N LEU A 525 -22.45 13.14 -5.12
CA LEU A 525 -23.29 13.89 -6.06
C LEU A 525 -24.78 13.65 -5.79
N ARG A 526 -25.18 12.40 -5.56
CA ARG A 526 -26.58 12.01 -5.28
C ARG A 526 -27.15 12.72 -4.05
N VAL A 527 -26.36 12.84 -2.98
CA VAL A 527 -26.80 13.46 -1.73
C VAL A 527 -26.68 15.00 -1.79
N LYS A 528 -25.63 15.54 -2.40
CA LYS A 528 -25.40 17.00 -2.53
C LYS A 528 -26.18 17.57 -3.73
N ARG A 529 -27.49 17.81 -3.57
CA ARG A 529 -28.45 18.14 -4.65
C ARG A 529 -28.15 19.41 -5.47
N ASP A 530 -27.42 20.35 -4.90
CA ASP A 530 -27.04 21.63 -5.53
C ASP A 530 -25.83 21.53 -6.46
N ALA A 531 -25.03 20.45 -6.37
CA ALA A 531 -23.95 20.20 -7.32
C ALA A 531 -24.48 19.60 -8.63
N GLN A 532 -23.92 20.01 -9.78
CA GLN A 532 -24.33 19.49 -11.11
C GLN A 532 -23.46 18.31 -11.57
N ALA A 533 -22.24 18.19 -11.07
CA ALA A 533 -21.32 17.11 -11.39
C ALA A 533 -20.32 16.83 -10.27
N ALA A 534 -19.63 15.70 -10.35
CA ALA A 534 -18.53 15.34 -9.45
C ALA A 534 -17.25 15.04 -10.23
N VAL A 535 -16.14 15.65 -9.81
CA VAL A 535 -14.80 15.45 -10.40
C VAL A 535 -14.02 14.47 -9.55
N PHE A 536 -13.37 13.50 -10.18
CA PHE A 536 -12.52 12.51 -9.53
C PHE A 536 -11.43 12.01 -10.49
N VAL A 537 -10.53 11.16 -10.01
CA VAL A 537 -9.53 10.48 -10.85
C VAL A 537 -9.95 9.02 -11.08
N ASN A 538 -10.02 8.61 -12.34
CA ASN A 538 -10.43 7.25 -12.74
C ASN A 538 -9.28 6.23 -12.60
N ASP A 539 -9.55 4.98 -12.96
CA ASP A 539 -8.58 3.88 -12.88
C ASP A 539 -7.40 4.02 -13.88
N ASP A 540 -7.51 4.92 -14.85
CA ASP A 540 -6.48 5.23 -15.86
C ASP A 540 -5.60 6.45 -15.47
N ASP A 541 -5.67 6.90 -14.21
CA ASP A 541 -4.98 8.08 -13.67
C ASP A 541 -5.40 9.41 -14.38
N GLU A 542 -6.60 9.47 -14.97
CA GLU A 542 -7.15 10.65 -15.65
C GLU A 542 -8.17 11.41 -14.80
N ILE A 543 -8.13 12.74 -14.85
CA ILE A 543 -9.13 13.59 -14.19
C ILE A 543 -10.41 13.60 -15.04
N VAL A 544 -11.46 13.00 -14.50
CA VAL A 544 -12.76 12.86 -15.15
C VAL A 544 -13.86 13.54 -14.34
N VAL A 545 -15.00 13.75 -14.98
CA VAL A 545 -16.21 14.28 -14.36
C VAL A 545 -17.39 13.36 -14.63
N VAL A 546 -18.20 13.11 -13.60
CA VAL A 546 -19.48 12.42 -13.71
C VAL A 546 -20.63 13.40 -13.52
N SER A 547 -21.53 13.48 -14.49
CA SER A 547 -22.73 14.33 -14.43
C SER A 547 -23.92 13.60 -13.79
N ARG A 548 -24.99 14.35 -13.48
CA ARG A 548 -26.23 13.84 -12.86
C ARG A 548 -26.90 12.68 -13.59
N ASN A 549 -26.73 12.60 -14.90
CA ASN A 549 -27.26 11.52 -15.74
C ASN A 549 -26.34 10.27 -15.77
N GLY A 550 -25.22 10.27 -15.05
CA GLY A 550 -24.26 9.16 -14.99
C GLY A 550 -23.22 9.14 -16.11
N THR A 551 -23.20 10.16 -17.00
CA THR A 551 -22.17 10.23 -18.05
C THR A 551 -20.82 10.60 -17.44
N VAL A 552 -19.78 9.84 -17.81
CA VAL A 552 -18.39 10.07 -17.41
C VAL A 552 -17.59 10.52 -18.62
N GLU A 553 -16.89 11.64 -18.51
CA GLU A 553 -16.03 12.18 -19.58
C GLU A 553 -14.77 12.85 -19.01
N PRO A 554 -13.69 13.01 -19.80
CA PRO A 554 -12.50 13.74 -19.36
C PRO A 554 -12.83 15.19 -18.99
N LEU A 555 -12.30 15.67 -17.86
CA LEU A 555 -12.60 17.04 -17.38
C LEU A 555 -12.21 18.09 -18.42
N VAL A 556 -11.10 17.90 -19.14
CA VAL A 556 -10.57 18.88 -20.10
C VAL A 556 -11.52 19.12 -21.28
N SER A 557 -12.28 18.10 -21.70
CA SER A 557 -13.25 18.19 -22.80
C SER A 557 -14.66 18.55 -22.33
N SER A 558 -14.92 18.50 -21.02
CA SER A 558 -16.23 18.74 -20.44
C SER A 558 -16.56 20.23 -20.31
N PRO A 559 -17.84 20.66 -20.44
CA PRO A 559 -18.24 22.02 -20.07
C PRO A 559 -17.92 22.35 -18.60
N PHE A 560 -17.85 21.34 -17.73
CA PHE A 560 -17.51 21.51 -16.32
C PHE A 560 -16.06 21.97 -16.08
N ALA A 561 -15.17 21.89 -17.08
CA ALA A 561 -13.82 22.47 -17.00
C ALA A 561 -13.83 23.96 -16.62
N GLN A 562 -14.86 24.68 -17.09
CA GLN A 562 -15.05 26.11 -16.83
C GLN A 562 -16.12 26.39 -15.76
N GLN A 563 -16.81 25.37 -15.25
CA GLN A 563 -17.92 25.46 -14.29
C GLN A 563 -17.67 24.63 -13.03
N LEU A 564 -16.42 24.63 -12.56
CA LEU A 564 -16.03 23.90 -11.33
C LEU A 564 -16.75 24.42 -10.08
N ASP A 565 -17.29 25.65 -10.12
CA ASP A 565 -18.16 26.24 -9.10
C ASP A 565 -19.49 25.47 -8.92
N GLN A 566 -19.89 24.66 -9.90
CA GLN A 566 -21.07 23.80 -9.84
C GLN A 566 -20.73 22.35 -9.47
N CYS A 567 -19.46 22.04 -9.25
CA CYS A 567 -19.01 20.66 -9.01
C CYS A 567 -18.70 20.40 -7.53
N VAL A 568 -18.69 19.12 -7.16
CA VAL A 568 -17.92 18.60 -6.00
C VAL A 568 -16.68 17.87 -6.51
N ILE A 569 -15.62 17.85 -5.71
CA ILE A 569 -14.31 17.34 -6.17
C ILE A 569 -13.76 16.37 -5.13
N TYR A 570 -13.43 15.16 -5.56
CA TYR A 570 -12.85 14.13 -4.72
C TYR A 570 -11.48 13.72 -5.26
N LEU A 571 -10.45 13.81 -4.40
CA LEU A 571 -9.11 13.30 -4.67
C LEU A 571 -8.75 12.27 -3.60
N ASP A 572 -8.35 11.07 -4.03
CA ASP A 572 -7.94 9.99 -3.14
C ASP A 572 -6.50 10.17 -2.61
N ASP A 573 -6.01 9.19 -1.85
CA ASP A 573 -4.72 9.27 -1.20
C ASP A 573 -3.53 9.20 -2.18
N ALA A 574 -3.69 8.63 -3.38
CA ALA A 574 -2.66 8.65 -4.43
C ALA A 574 -2.61 9.98 -5.16
N HIS A 575 -3.78 10.57 -5.41
CA HIS A 575 -3.98 11.74 -6.24
C HIS A 575 -4.02 13.05 -5.44
N THR A 576 -3.72 12.99 -4.14
CA THR A 576 -3.47 14.17 -3.29
C THR A 576 -2.04 14.71 -3.43
N ARG A 577 -1.18 14.06 -4.22
CA ARG A 577 0.14 14.55 -4.63
C ARG A 577 0.24 14.62 -6.15
N GLY A 578 0.86 15.67 -6.69
CA GLY A 578 1.08 15.82 -8.13
C GLY A 578 -0.12 16.34 -8.92
N THR A 579 -1.34 15.90 -8.61
CA THR A 579 -2.58 16.33 -9.28
C THR A 579 -2.86 17.82 -9.08
N ASP A 580 -3.34 18.49 -10.13
CA ASP A 580 -3.68 19.91 -10.11
C ASP A 580 -5.09 20.14 -10.69
N VAL A 581 -5.97 20.72 -9.86
CA VAL A 581 -7.32 21.14 -10.26
C VAL A 581 -7.44 22.63 -9.95
N LYS A 582 -7.82 23.44 -10.94
CA LYS A 582 -7.95 24.90 -10.79
C LYS A 582 -9.26 25.26 -10.10
N LEU A 583 -9.21 25.32 -8.76
CA LEU A 583 -10.39 25.59 -7.94
C LEU A 583 -10.84 27.06 -8.01
N PRO A 584 -12.16 27.33 -8.12
CA PRO A 584 -12.73 28.67 -7.94
C PRO A 584 -12.50 29.20 -6.52
N SER A 585 -12.40 30.51 -6.36
CA SER A 585 -12.18 31.16 -5.06
C SER A 585 -13.29 30.85 -4.05
N GLY A 586 -12.93 30.74 -2.76
CA GLY A 586 -13.88 30.54 -1.66
C GLY A 586 -14.14 29.08 -1.29
N PHE A 587 -13.49 28.12 -1.96
CA PHE A 587 -13.71 26.71 -1.71
C PHE A 587 -13.15 26.25 -0.35
N ARG A 588 -13.86 25.33 0.30
CA ARG A 588 -13.41 24.61 1.51
C ARG A 588 -13.23 23.13 1.22
N ALA A 589 -12.11 22.57 1.68
CA ALA A 589 -11.85 21.13 1.65
C ALA A 589 -12.07 20.45 2.99
N ALA A 590 -12.61 19.24 2.97
CA ALA A 590 -12.42 18.27 4.03
C ALA A 590 -11.19 17.41 3.73
N VAL A 591 -10.30 17.27 4.70
CA VAL A 591 -9.06 16.50 4.58
C VAL A 591 -9.13 15.35 5.58
N THR A 592 -9.03 14.11 5.10
CA THR A 592 -8.97 12.95 6.00
C THR A 592 -7.56 12.79 6.57
N LEU A 593 -7.48 12.39 7.84
CA LEU A 593 -6.23 12.04 8.49
C LEU A 593 -6.05 10.51 8.51
N GLY A 594 -4.83 10.06 8.69
CA GLY A 594 -4.51 8.66 8.89
C GLY A 594 -3.31 8.48 9.82
N PRO A 595 -3.18 7.31 10.48
CA PRO A 595 -2.15 7.08 11.49
C PRO A 595 -0.73 7.16 10.93
N LYS A 596 -0.55 6.90 9.64
CA LYS A 596 0.74 6.94 8.94
C LYS A 596 0.92 8.17 8.05
N VAL A 597 0.01 9.12 8.10
CA VAL A 597 0.13 10.36 7.33
C VAL A 597 1.26 11.19 7.96
N THR A 598 2.27 11.52 7.16
CA THR A 598 3.36 12.39 7.59
C THR A 598 2.94 13.86 7.49
N LYS A 599 3.63 14.75 8.20
CA LYS A 599 3.47 16.21 8.05
C LYS A 599 3.57 16.63 6.58
N ASP A 600 4.56 16.12 5.85
CA ASP A 600 4.75 16.44 4.43
C ASP A 600 3.55 16.01 3.58
N ARG A 601 3.11 14.75 3.71
CA ARG A 601 1.96 14.22 2.94
C ARG A 601 0.68 15.00 3.23
N LEU A 602 0.42 15.32 4.51
CA LEU A 602 -0.71 16.17 4.91
C LEU A 602 -0.64 17.54 4.25
N THR A 603 0.53 18.18 4.35
CA THR A 603 0.75 19.53 3.84
C THR A 603 0.61 19.60 2.32
N GLN A 604 1.21 18.65 1.60
CA GLN A 604 1.10 18.52 0.14
C GLN A 604 -0.34 18.29 -0.32
N GLY A 605 -1.08 17.47 0.41
CA GLY A 605 -2.50 17.24 0.22
C GLY A 605 -3.31 18.52 0.40
N CYS A 606 -3.18 19.22 1.53
CA CYS A 606 -3.87 20.50 1.77
C CYS A 606 -3.54 21.55 0.69
N MET A 607 -2.29 21.57 0.22
CA MET A 607 -1.86 22.50 -0.82
C MET A 607 -2.47 22.22 -2.20
N ARG A 608 -3.19 21.10 -2.40
CA ARG A 608 -4.03 20.87 -3.59
C ARG A 608 -5.14 21.89 -3.71
N MET A 609 -5.56 22.51 -2.59
CA MET A 609 -6.55 23.59 -2.65
C MET A 609 -6.11 24.75 -3.52
N ARG A 610 -4.78 24.99 -3.62
CA ARG A 610 -4.18 26.21 -4.20
C ARG A 610 -4.71 27.47 -3.51
N LYS A 611 -3.94 28.56 -3.46
CA LYS A 611 -4.36 29.79 -2.76
C LYS A 611 -4.91 29.54 -1.34
N LEU A 612 -4.42 28.50 -0.64
CA LEU A 612 -4.82 28.21 0.73
C LEU A 612 -4.40 29.38 1.63
N GLY A 613 -5.33 29.89 2.43
CA GLY A 613 -5.14 31.16 3.15
C GLY A 613 -5.33 32.42 2.29
N ASN A 614 -5.74 32.29 1.04
CA ASN A 614 -6.12 33.40 0.14
C ASN A 614 -7.49 33.09 -0.49
N GLY A 615 -8.50 32.89 0.37
CA GLY A 615 -9.88 32.57 0.00
C GLY A 615 -10.25 31.10 0.18
N HIS A 616 -9.29 30.16 0.08
CA HIS A 616 -9.55 28.75 0.36
C HIS A 616 -9.25 28.39 1.82
N SER A 617 -10.03 27.44 2.35
CA SER A 617 -9.91 26.92 3.70
C SER A 617 -9.97 25.39 3.71
N VAL A 618 -9.62 24.78 4.85
CA VAL A 618 -9.66 23.34 5.07
C VAL A 618 -10.31 23.03 6.42
N MET A 619 -10.83 21.82 6.55
CA MET A 619 -11.17 21.20 7.83
C MET A 619 -10.70 19.75 7.80
N PHE A 620 -10.61 19.12 8.97
CA PHE A 620 -10.06 17.77 9.06
C PHE A 620 -11.06 16.76 9.60
N PHE A 621 -10.92 15.53 9.14
CA PHE A 621 -11.61 14.38 9.71
C PHE A 621 -10.59 13.37 10.21
N ALA A 622 -10.62 13.07 11.51
CA ALA A 622 -9.66 12.19 12.16
C ALA A 622 -10.31 10.85 12.49
N PRO A 623 -9.77 9.69 12.05
CA PRO A 623 -10.20 8.41 12.58
C PRO A 623 -9.88 8.34 14.09
N THR A 624 -10.62 7.50 14.81
CA THR A 624 -10.52 7.39 16.28
C THR A 624 -9.09 7.13 16.78
N GLU A 625 -8.28 6.37 16.03
CA GLU A 625 -6.87 6.13 16.36
C GLU A 625 -6.02 7.42 16.32
N VAL A 626 -6.27 8.30 15.34
CA VAL A 626 -5.57 9.58 15.19
C VAL A 626 -6.08 10.58 16.23
N ASP A 627 -7.40 10.65 16.45
CA ASP A 627 -7.99 11.50 17.51
C ASP A 627 -7.39 11.17 18.89
N ARG A 628 -7.26 9.88 19.22
CA ARG A 628 -6.60 9.45 20.46
C ARG A 628 -5.14 9.93 20.52
N GLY A 629 -4.40 9.80 19.43
CA GLY A 629 -3.02 10.29 19.33
C GLY A 629 -2.92 11.80 19.57
N ILE A 630 -3.81 12.57 18.95
CA ILE A 630 -3.93 14.03 19.14
C ILE A 630 -4.22 14.34 20.61
N ARG A 631 -5.24 13.70 21.21
CA ARG A 631 -5.63 13.92 22.61
C ARG A 631 -4.52 13.58 23.60
N SER A 632 -3.80 12.48 23.35
CA SER A 632 -2.67 12.07 24.18
C SER A 632 -1.53 13.10 24.11
N ALA A 633 -1.24 13.66 22.94
CA ALA A 633 -0.24 14.73 22.80
C ALA A 633 -0.63 16.00 23.58
N THR A 634 -1.93 16.35 23.63
CA THR A 634 -2.44 17.48 24.43
C THR A 634 -2.34 17.30 25.93
N GLN A 635 -2.45 16.08 26.48
CA GLN A 635 -2.39 15.89 27.94
C GLN A 635 -1.01 16.25 28.53
N THR A 636 0.03 16.24 27.70
CA THR A 636 1.37 16.74 28.02
C THR A 636 1.48 18.27 28.09
N LEU A 637 0.47 19.01 27.60
CA LEU A 637 0.43 20.47 27.53
C LEU A 637 -0.78 20.96 28.34
N HIS A 638 -0.56 21.48 29.54
CA HIS A 638 -1.61 21.96 30.45
C HIS A 638 -2.65 22.90 29.77
N SER A 639 -3.76 22.35 29.27
CA SER A 639 -5.08 23.01 29.15
C SER A 639 -6.16 22.03 28.69
N PHE A 640 -7.20 21.85 29.53
CA PHE A 640 -8.42 21.15 29.16
C PHE A 640 -9.30 22.08 28.29
N LYS A 641 -9.32 21.86 26.97
CA LYS A 641 -10.41 22.30 26.10
C LYS A 641 -11.13 21.09 25.51
N PRO A 642 -12.48 21.11 25.41
CA PRO A 642 -13.29 19.94 25.03
C PRO A 642 -13.13 19.51 23.56
N CYS A 643 -12.49 20.33 22.72
CA CYS A 643 -12.12 20.00 21.34
C CYS A 643 -10.67 20.45 21.10
N PRO A 644 -9.73 19.57 20.70
CA PRO A 644 -8.35 20.00 20.46
C PRO A 644 -8.30 20.97 19.29
N ALA A 645 -7.69 22.15 19.51
CA ALA A 645 -7.41 23.08 18.44
C ALA A 645 -6.47 22.42 17.40
N LEU A 646 -6.53 22.87 16.14
CA LEU A 646 -5.69 22.40 15.05
C LEU A 646 -4.18 22.57 15.32
N SER A 647 -3.81 23.49 16.21
CA SER A 647 -2.46 23.59 16.76
C SER A 647 -1.99 22.28 17.41
N THR A 648 -2.89 21.56 18.07
CA THR A 648 -2.64 20.23 18.65
C THR A 648 -2.43 19.17 17.58
N LEU A 649 -3.22 19.25 16.50
CA LEU A 649 -3.12 18.33 15.37
C LEU A 649 -1.76 18.46 14.68
N LEU A 650 -1.27 19.69 14.46
CA LEU A 650 0.07 19.90 13.91
C LEU A 650 1.17 19.49 14.89
N LEU A 651 0.99 19.71 16.20
CA LEU A 651 1.90 19.18 17.22
C LEU A 651 1.99 17.66 17.18
N TYR A 652 0.88 16.94 17.00
CA TYR A 652 0.86 15.48 16.82
C TYR A 652 1.63 15.06 15.56
N PHE A 653 1.41 15.72 14.42
CA PHE A 653 2.15 15.39 13.19
C PHE A 653 3.63 15.80 13.23
N MET A 654 3.99 16.78 14.06
CA MET A 654 5.39 17.17 14.30
C MET A 654 6.06 16.24 15.34
N SER A 655 5.35 15.77 16.36
CA SER A 655 5.88 14.88 17.40
C SER A 655 5.94 13.41 16.96
N ALA A 656 5.08 12.98 16.04
CA ALA A 656 5.13 11.65 15.42
C ALA A 656 6.42 11.42 14.59
N ILE A 657 7.12 12.49 14.21
CA ILE A 657 8.45 12.41 13.57
C ILE A 657 9.54 12.10 14.61
N SER A 658 9.33 12.49 15.87
CA SER A 658 10.25 12.21 16.96
C SER A 658 9.80 10.99 17.75
N GLY A 659 10.22 9.79 17.30
CA GLY A 659 10.30 8.60 18.17
C GLY A 659 11.25 8.76 19.37
N ARG A 660 11.61 10.00 19.73
CA ARG A 660 12.35 10.41 20.93
C ARG A 660 11.64 11.60 21.54
N LYS A 661 11.39 11.54 22.84
CA LYS A 661 11.26 12.72 23.69
C LYS A 661 12.47 13.63 23.42
N LEU A 662 12.29 14.68 22.63
CA LEU A 662 13.21 15.81 22.58
C LEU A 662 12.73 16.79 23.65
N PHE A 663 13.35 16.69 24.82
CA PHE A 663 13.55 17.82 25.71
C PHE A 663 14.65 18.70 25.13
#